data_AF-A0A9Q1LAC0-F1
#
_entry.id   AF-A0A9Q1LAC0-F1
#
_cell.length_a   1.000
_cell.length_b   1.000
_cell.length_c   1.000
_cell.angle_alpha   90.00
_cell.angle_beta   90.00
_cell.angle_gamma   90.00
#
_symmetry.space_group_name_H-M   'P 1'
#
loop_
_entity.id
_entity.type
_entity.pdbx_description
1 polymer ?
#
loop_
_entity_poly.entity_id
_entity_poly.type
_entity_poly.pdbx_seq_one_letter_code
_entity_poly.pdbx_strand_id
1 'polypeptide(L)'
;MDEQEKICESVVGIDGGNFLEFNCKDNEKSPNFVTNLVKYSLLVGAEKVLIGRKSQEAFSCSSLSSWTDEETAREKRRNKGKSVLQDDKLSCGTSRNSAIESSKEHFNKFYFTAFLAVTMLKLFDFQMNLMVKLFTFPIFLMNFWIMALTLPFQTLTFAKENLKKQLMNLSTKSWLTLMSFVFSQIKAQKSMLKLTVRFCWALFWAAYVCFLLVSLLVMGFVISGLTMRRLLEEPIETTKALNFDYTKTSPVAFVSLAASGLSTPLISKPKIEDRPIPYNHKLQLTVSLTMPESEYNRKLGIFQRNGRPDKDYLKYRWKPHGCSLTRFDGGALLRKFKGKSIMFVGDSLSRNQWQSLVCLLYTSQPKANYNATRVGDVSIFTFLEFGVQVMLDRSVYLVDVVMEKKGRILKLDSIEGGKLWKGIDMLIFNTWHWWNRRGITQPWDYIRIGSKYYKDMNRMVAFEKALLTWAKWIDTNIDPSKQLVFFQGVSPSHYNGTDWSQPGLRSCSGQSQPLSGSTYPAGLPPALAVQKNSTSAVVLLKHFSHSRGSSKSSSCDFFQGSWIYDDSYPLYNSSICSFIEGQFNCQGNGRSDKLYLKYKWKPTACELPKFDGLDFLRRVKGKKIMFIGDSLSLNQWQSLTCMLHATLPQLNFTIKRTGDVSNFVFQDYNVSLILSRNAFLVDLVKEKIGRVLKLDSIQNGDAWKGFDVLIFNTWHWWLHKGSQQSWDFIQKGDQIYTDMDRLVAFKEGLKTWSNWVESNIDPTKTKVFFQGISPTHYNGQEWNASKASSNCNGETQPISGSMYPGGPMAAATAVKEVISNMSKPVTLIDITLLSQLRKDGHPSIYGINNNVTKTKNGNDCSHWCLAGVPDTWNQLFYALLVEQDY
;
A
#
# COMPACT_ATOMS: atom_id res chain seq x y z
N MET A 1 10.90 35.13 18.82
CA MET A 1 10.17 33.85 18.96
C MET A 1 9.09 33.75 17.88
N ASP A 2 8.66 34.89 17.37
CA ASP A 2 7.56 35.16 16.43
C ASP A 2 7.66 34.54 15.03
N GLU A 3 8.82 33.99 14.65
CA GLU A 3 8.95 33.20 13.41
C GLU A 3 8.56 31.73 13.59
N GLN A 4 8.39 31.24 14.83
CA GLN A 4 8.18 29.81 15.09
C GLN A 4 6.76 29.28 14.78
N GLU A 5 5.80 30.17 14.53
CA GLU A 5 4.38 29.81 14.44
C GLU A 5 3.75 29.90 13.05
N LYS A 6 4.29 30.75 12.15
CA LYS A 6 3.71 30.96 10.81
C LYS A 6 3.63 29.66 9.97
N ILE A 7 4.52 28.71 10.20
CA ILE A 7 4.58 27.46 9.44
C ILE A 7 3.44 26.50 9.81
N CYS A 8 3.17 26.31 11.09
CA CYS A 8 2.20 25.32 11.55
C CYS A 8 0.79 25.62 11.05
N GLU A 9 0.43 26.89 10.87
CA GLU A 9 -0.84 27.27 10.21
C GLU A 9 -0.76 27.18 8.67
N SER A 10 0.36 27.58 8.05
CA SER A 10 0.53 27.46 6.58
C SER A 10 0.39 26.02 6.06
N VAL A 11 0.81 25.04 6.88
CA VAL A 11 0.75 23.60 6.58
C VAL A 11 -0.64 22.99 6.88
N VAL A 12 -1.55 23.76 7.50
CA VAL A 12 -2.93 23.37 7.85
C VAL A 12 -3.98 23.95 6.89
N GLY A 13 -3.55 24.66 5.84
CA GLY A 13 -4.42 25.09 4.74
C GLY A 13 -5.15 23.94 4.02
N ILE A 14 -6.46 23.85 4.27
CA ILE A 14 -7.44 23.07 3.51
C ILE A 14 -8.51 24.10 3.09
N ASP A 15 -8.88 24.29 1.82
CA ASP A 15 -8.93 23.31 0.73
C ASP A 15 -8.63 23.93 -0.66
N GLY A 16 -8.37 23.06 -1.64
CA GLY A 16 -8.68 23.33 -3.06
C GLY A 16 -7.84 24.34 -3.87
N GLY A 17 -6.71 23.88 -4.42
CA GLY A 17 -6.17 24.37 -5.70
C GLY A 17 -5.39 25.70 -5.69
N ASN A 18 -4.09 25.60 -6.01
CA ASN A 18 -3.13 26.69 -6.23
C ASN A 18 -2.90 27.62 -5.02
N PHE A 19 -1.65 27.70 -4.54
CA PHE A 19 -1.12 28.99 -4.10
C PHE A 19 0.36 29.13 -4.42
N LEU A 20 0.77 30.40 -4.54
CA LEU A 20 2.00 30.87 -5.16
C LEU A 20 3.21 30.85 -4.21
N GLU A 21 4.38 30.76 -4.84
CA GLU A 21 5.69 30.96 -4.25
C GLU A 21 5.88 32.43 -3.81
N PHE A 22 6.44 32.65 -2.61
CA PHE A 22 7.02 33.94 -2.24
C PHE A 22 8.38 33.72 -1.58
N ASN A 23 9.39 34.33 -2.18
CA ASN A 23 10.76 34.35 -1.72
C ASN A 23 11.04 35.70 -1.04
N CYS A 24 11.74 35.70 0.09
CA CYS A 24 12.14 36.93 0.79
C CYS A 24 13.66 37.02 0.85
N LYS A 25 14.23 38.10 0.29
CA LYS A 25 15.40 38.73 0.90
C LYS A 25 15.58 40.19 0.49
N ASP A 26 15.72 41.00 1.55
CA ASP A 26 16.49 42.23 1.71
C ASP A 26 16.10 43.53 0.96
N ASN A 27 16.23 44.62 1.71
CA ASN A 27 15.91 45.99 1.31
C ASN A 27 16.94 46.58 0.34
N GLU A 28 16.50 47.30 -0.69
CA GLU A 28 16.93 48.68 -0.92
C GLU A 28 16.00 49.49 -1.86
N LYS A 29 16.22 50.79 -1.89
CA LYS A 29 15.32 51.91 -2.26
C LYS A 29 14.69 51.87 -3.68
N SER A 30 13.43 52.33 -3.72
CA SER A 30 12.61 52.87 -4.85
C SER A 30 13.39 53.77 -5.85
N PRO A 31 13.00 53.97 -7.16
CA PRO A 31 11.63 53.86 -7.72
C PRO A 31 11.45 53.20 -9.13
N ASN A 32 10.20 53.27 -9.64
CA ASN A 32 9.73 53.08 -11.04
C ASN A 32 9.38 51.66 -11.54
N PHE A 33 8.15 51.26 -11.26
CA PHE A 33 7.48 49.99 -11.61
C PHE A 33 6.89 49.92 -13.05
N VAL A 34 7.57 50.46 -14.08
CA VAL A 34 7.03 50.43 -15.47
C VAL A 34 7.77 49.44 -16.39
N THR A 35 8.98 48.98 -16.02
CA THR A 35 9.91 48.39 -17.00
C THR A 35 10.08 46.87 -16.98
N ASN A 36 9.35 46.10 -16.14
CA ASN A 36 9.58 44.65 -16.00
C ASN A 36 8.33 43.73 -16.10
N LEU A 37 7.14 44.24 -16.46
CA LEU A 37 5.92 43.41 -16.58
C LEU A 37 5.73 42.73 -17.96
N VAL A 38 6.80 42.53 -18.76
CA VAL A 38 6.71 41.96 -20.13
C VAL A 38 7.64 40.76 -20.34
N LYS A 39 8.10 40.10 -19.26
CA LYS A 39 8.66 38.74 -19.32
C LYS A 39 8.20 37.93 -18.13
N TYR A 40 7.12 37.17 -18.30
CA TYR A 40 7.11 35.70 -18.22
C TYR A 40 5.66 35.16 -18.14
N SER A 41 5.07 34.98 -19.32
CA SER A 41 4.14 33.89 -19.56
C SER A 41 4.65 33.09 -20.76
N LEU A 42 4.41 31.77 -20.73
CA LEU A 42 4.82 30.74 -21.71
C LEU A 42 6.26 30.19 -21.59
N LEU A 43 6.31 29.06 -20.88
CA LEU A 43 7.32 28.00 -20.92
C LEU A 43 7.07 27.03 -22.09
N VAL A 44 8.03 26.12 -22.27
CA VAL A 44 8.02 24.88 -23.09
C VAL A 44 8.47 25.03 -24.56
N GLY A 45 9.63 24.45 -24.88
CA GLY A 45 9.90 23.89 -26.20
C GLY A 45 11.01 24.55 -27.06
N ALA A 46 12.25 24.58 -26.58
CA ALA A 46 13.42 24.69 -27.46
C ALA A 46 14.67 24.04 -26.85
N GLU A 47 15.15 22.94 -27.43
CA GLU A 47 16.52 22.48 -27.24
C GLU A 47 17.49 23.45 -27.92
N LYS A 48 18.69 23.63 -27.35
CA LYS A 48 19.93 23.66 -28.13
C LYS A 48 21.18 23.58 -27.26
N VAL A 49 22.08 22.69 -27.67
CA VAL A 49 23.47 22.61 -27.24
C VAL A 49 24.33 22.93 -28.46
N LEU A 50 25.15 23.99 -28.35
CA LEU A 50 26.54 24.16 -28.87
C LEU A 50 26.86 23.77 -30.34
N ILE A 51 27.66 24.46 -31.16
CA ILE A 51 28.60 25.62 -31.11
C ILE A 51 28.59 26.21 -32.55
N GLY A 52 28.59 27.52 -32.82
CA GLY A 52 29.77 28.42 -32.92
C GLY A 52 30.64 28.17 -34.18
N ARG A 53 31.23 29.16 -34.88
CA ARG A 53 31.28 30.63 -34.69
C ARG A 53 31.99 31.29 -35.92
N LYS A 54 31.60 32.53 -36.31
CA LYS A 54 32.30 33.48 -37.25
C LYS A 54 32.41 33.02 -38.72
N SER A 55 32.53 33.90 -39.73
CA SER A 55 32.59 35.39 -39.84
C SER A 55 32.09 35.77 -41.26
N GLN A 56 31.14 36.70 -41.46
CA GLN A 56 31.24 38.18 -41.46
C GLN A 56 31.49 38.78 -42.86
N GLU A 57 30.64 39.75 -43.23
CA GLU A 57 30.82 40.86 -44.21
C GLU A 57 30.57 40.74 -45.74
N ALA A 58 29.57 41.55 -46.16
CA ALA A 58 29.69 42.71 -47.08
C ALA A 58 29.69 42.57 -48.63
N PHE A 59 28.80 43.38 -49.25
CA PHE A 59 28.87 44.00 -50.60
C PHE A 59 28.89 43.06 -51.84
N SER A 60 27.93 43.16 -52.78
CA SER A 60 27.66 44.22 -53.77
C SER A 60 28.41 44.04 -55.11
N CYS A 61 27.63 43.95 -56.19
CA CYS A 61 27.92 44.20 -57.60
C CYS A 61 29.38 44.32 -58.11
N SER A 62 29.66 43.50 -59.13
CA SER A 62 30.09 43.90 -60.49
C SER A 62 31.29 43.13 -61.07
N SER A 63 31.06 42.65 -62.29
CA SER A 63 32.02 42.40 -63.39
C SER A 63 33.24 41.46 -63.20
N LEU A 64 33.21 40.40 -64.01
CA LEU A 64 34.19 40.06 -65.06
C LEU A 64 34.99 38.74 -64.92
N SER A 65 35.33 38.20 -66.10
CA SER A 65 36.31 37.16 -66.42
C SER A 65 36.07 35.72 -65.94
N SER A 66 35.45 34.93 -66.83
CA SER A 66 35.85 33.54 -67.10
C SER A 66 37.15 33.48 -67.90
N TRP A 67 37.98 32.45 -67.72
CA TRP A 67 39.04 32.04 -68.67
C TRP A 67 39.18 30.50 -68.69
N THR A 68 39.79 29.99 -69.77
CA THR A 68 39.84 28.60 -70.34
C THR A 68 38.60 28.27 -71.19
N ASP A 69 38.57 28.48 -72.51
CA ASP A 69 39.47 28.02 -73.62
C ASP A 69 39.42 26.49 -73.78
N GLU A 70 39.32 25.87 -74.97
CA GLU A 70 39.04 26.36 -76.35
C GLU A 70 38.38 25.19 -77.16
N GLU A 71 38.07 25.20 -78.46
CA GLU A 71 38.55 25.99 -79.61
C GLU A 71 37.41 26.30 -80.62
N THR A 72 37.62 26.18 -81.94
CA THR A 72 36.94 27.01 -82.96
C THR A 72 36.45 26.27 -84.21
N ALA A 73 35.29 26.69 -84.77
CA ALA A 73 34.99 26.82 -86.22
C ALA A 73 33.53 27.34 -86.40
N ARG A 74 33.24 28.66 -86.50
CA ARG A 74 33.21 29.53 -87.73
C ARG A 74 32.36 28.96 -88.89
N GLU A 75 31.48 29.71 -89.59
CA GLU A 75 31.51 31.15 -89.90
C GLU A 75 30.15 31.77 -90.38
N LYS A 76 29.84 33.00 -89.92
CA LYS A 76 29.11 34.17 -90.53
C LYS A 76 27.73 34.15 -91.27
N ARG A 77 26.87 35.08 -90.77
CA ARG A 77 26.19 36.25 -91.42
C ARG A 77 24.95 36.12 -92.36
N ARG A 78 23.81 36.53 -91.79
CA ARG A 78 23.03 37.78 -92.05
C ARG A 78 22.85 38.33 -93.50
N ASN A 79 21.56 38.47 -93.86
CA ASN A 79 20.88 39.51 -94.67
C ASN A 79 20.81 39.47 -96.23
N LYS A 80 19.53 39.50 -96.68
CA LYS A 80 18.96 40.27 -97.83
C LYS A 80 19.53 40.06 -99.25
N GLY A 81 19.06 38.97 -99.84
CA GLY A 81 18.41 38.82 -101.16
C GLY A 81 18.42 39.91 -102.24
N LYS A 82 18.52 39.43 -103.49
CA LYS A 82 17.79 39.88 -104.69
C LYS A 82 18.12 38.96 -105.88
N SER A 83 17.11 38.36 -106.51
CA SER A 83 17.00 38.30 -107.98
C SER A 83 15.62 37.77 -108.36
N VAL A 84 14.81 38.65 -108.95
CA VAL A 84 13.57 38.29 -109.64
C VAL A 84 13.94 37.83 -111.04
N LEU A 85 13.33 36.75 -111.53
CA LEU A 85 12.97 36.67 -112.94
C LEU A 85 11.71 35.80 -113.10
N GLN A 86 10.76 36.40 -113.79
CA GLN A 86 9.58 35.80 -114.42
C GLN A 86 10.01 34.69 -115.44
N ASP A 87 9.15 33.79 -115.91
CA ASP A 87 7.70 33.92 -116.11
C ASP A 87 6.88 32.65 -115.82
N ASP A 88 5.58 32.75 -116.11
CA ASP A 88 4.46 31.99 -115.55
C ASP A 88 4.05 30.70 -116.30
N LYS A 89 3.28 29.83 -115.62
CA LYS A 89 2.36 28.76 -116.13
C LYS A 89 2.89 27.54 -116.92
N LEU A 90 2.56 26.32 -116.44
CA LEU A 90 1.24 25.67 -116.73
C LEU A 90 0.91 24.57 -115.69
N SER A 91 -0.27 23.94 -115.80
CA SER A 91 -1.05 23.35 -114.70
C SER A 91 -1.31 21.83 -114.81
N CYS A 92 -1.61 21.23 -113.63
CA CYS A 92 -2.52 20.10 -113.38
C CYS A 92 -1.96 18.65 -113.34
N GLY A 93 -2.38 17.85 -112.34
CA GLY A 93 -2.10 16.39 -112.33
C GLY A 93 -2.15 15.58 -111.00
N THR A 94 -3.25 15.64 -110.22
CA THR A 94 -3.81 14.54 -109.36
C THR A 94 -2.96 13.58 -108.47
N SER A 95 -3.33 13.59 -107.16
CA SER A 95 -3.75 12.41 -106.34
C SER A 95 -2.78 11.55 -105.48
N ARG A 96 -2.79 11.87 -104.17
CA ARG A 96 -2.93 11.00 -102.96
C ARG A 96 -1.89 9.92 -102.53
N ASN A 97 -1.38 10.17 -101.31
CA ASN A 97 -1.33 9.30 -100.12
C ASN A 97 -0.41 8.06 -100.06
N SER A 98 0.60 8.13 -99.18
CA SER A 98 0.63 7.33 -97.92
C SER A 98 1.76 7.81 -96.98
N ALA A 99 1.75 7.35 -95.71
CA ALA A 99 2.79 7.49 -94.68
C ALA A 99 2.97 8.84 -93.93
N ILE A 100 2.01 9.22 -93.05
CA ILE A 100 2.30 9.98 -91.81
C ILE A 100 1.41 9.45 -90.66
N GLU A 101 1.87 8.47 -89.88
CA GLU A 101 1.08 7.93 -88.74
C GLU A 101 1.90 7.56 -87.48
N SER A 102 3.15 8.05 -87.35
CA SER A 102 4.06 7.64 -86.26
C SER A 102 4.42 8.72 -85.21
N SER A 103 4.00 9.99 -85.37
CA SER A 103 4.47 11.09 -84.50
C SER A 103 3.46 11.69 -83.50
N LYS A 104 2.20 11.24 -83.48
CA LYS A 104 1.13 11.86 -82.65
C LYS A 104 1.02 11.36 -81.21
N GLU A 105 1.54 10.19 -80.85
CA GLU A 105 1.35 9.64 -79.49
C GLU A 105 2.29 10.24 -78.44
N HIS A 106 3.55 10.53 -78.78
CA HIS A 106 4.52 11.00 -77.79
C HIS A 106 4.27 12.46 -77.35
N PHE A 107 3.62 13.27 -78.19
CA PHE A 107 3.35 14.69 -77.91
C PHE A 107 2.24 14.90 -76.86
N ASN A 108 1.26 14.00 -76.77
CA ASN A 108 0.11 14.18 -75.87
C ASN A 108 0.41 13.82 -74.40
N LYS A 109 1.38 12.94 -74.11
CA LYS A 109 1.73 12.55 -72.73
C LYS A 109 2.40 13.68 -71.94
N PHE A 110 3.25 14.48 -72.59
CA PHE A 110 4.04 15.52 -71.92
C PHE A 110 3.19 16.71 -71.43
N TYR A 111 2.21 17.13 -72.23
CA TYR A 111 1.29 18.22 -71.86
C TYR A 111 0.34 17.84 -70.71
N PHE A 112 -0.10 16.58 -70.63
CA PHE A 112 -1.01 16.15 -69.56
C PHE A 112 -0.32 16.10 -68.18
N THR A 113 0.93 15.61 -68.13
CA THR A 113 1.72 15.62 -66.89
C THR A 113 2.10 17.03 -66.43
N ALA A 114 2.46 17.92 -67.36
CA ALA A 114 2.73 19.32 -67.05
C ALA A 114 1.47 20.05 -66.54
N PHE A 115 0.31 19.78 -67.14
CA PHE A 115 -0.98 20.34 -66.70
C PHE A 115 -1.36 19.89 -65.28
N LEU A 116 -1.17 18.60 -64.96
CA LEU A 116 -1.40 18.07 -63.60
C LEU A 116 -0.45 18.71 -62.57
N ALA A 117 0.83 18.86 -62.88
CA ALA A 117 1.80 19.49 -61.98
C ALA A 117 1.47 20.96 -61.68
N VAL A 118 1.14 21.76 -62.71
CA VAL A 118 0.73 23.17 -62.54
C VAL A 118 -0.60 23.28 -61.79
N THR A 119 -1.53 22.34 -61.98
CA THR A 119 -2.81 22.33 -61.26
C THR A 119 -2.62 21.97 -59.79
N MET A 120 -1.73 21.01 -59.47
CA MET A 120 -1.40 20.65 -58.09
C MET A 120 -0.65 21.76 -57.35
N LEU A 121 0.28 22.47 -58.00
CA LEU A 121 0.93 23.65 -57.42
C LEU A 121 -0.07 24.75 -57.08
N LYS A 122 -1.02 25.05 -57.99
CA LYS A 122 -2.10 26.01 -57.72
C LYS A 122 -3.06 25.55 -56.62
N LEU A 123 -3.27 24.25 -56.47
CA LEU A 123 -4.05 23.68 -55.37
C LEU A 123 -3.32 23.83 -54.03
N PHE A 124 -1.99 23.65 -54.03
CA PHE A 124 -1.13 23.82 -52.87
C PHE A 124 -1.06 25.29 -52.43
N ASP A 125 -0.88 26.22 -53.38
CA ASP A 125 -0.98 27.66 -53.12
C ASP A 125 -2.35 28.05 -52.56
N PHE A 126 -3.44 27.50 -53.10
CA PHE A 126 -4.79 27.74 -52.57
C PHE A 126 -4.93 27.23 -51.14
N GLN A 127 -4.45 26.01 -50.84
CA GLN A 127 -4.50 25.44 -49.49
C GLN A 127 -3.61 26.20 -48.50
N MET A 128 -2.41 26.63 -48.90
CA MET A 128 -1.52 27.44 -48.06
C MET A 128 -2.09 28.84 -47.81
N ASN A 129 -2.68 29.49 -48.82
CA ASN A 129 -3.31 30.81 -48.67
C ASN A 129 -4.60 30.72 -47.84
N LEU A 130 -5.33 29.60 -47.92
CA LEU A 130 -6.47 29.30 -47.04
C LEU A 130 -6.01 29.06 -45.60
N MET A 131 -4.98 28.26 -45.37
CA MET A 131 -4.35 28.03 -44.05
C MET A 131 -3.89 29.35 -43.42
N VAL A 132 -3.12 30.16 -44.16
CA VAL A 132 -2.66 31.48 -43.69
C VAL A 132 -3.86 32.35 -43.31
N LYS A 133 -4.90 32.44 -44.14
CA LYS A 133 -6.12 33.18 -43.82
C LYS A 133 -6.85 32.64 -42.59
N LEU A 134 -6.85 31.32 -42.38
CA LEU A 134 -7.47 30.67 -41.23
C LEU A 134 -6.76 30.98 -39.90
N PHE A 135 -5.45 31.27 -39.93
CA PHE A 135 -4.68 31.73 -38.77
C PHE A 135 -4.64 33.27 -38.63
N THR A 136 -4.59 34.03 -39.73
CA THR A 136 -4.56 35.50 -39.67
C THR A 136 -5.94 36.11 -39.40
N PHE A 137 -7.04 35.46 -39.78
CA PHE A 137 -8.39 35.98 -39.55
C PHE A 137 -8.76 36.05 -38.05
N PRO A 138 -8.52 35.01 -37.21
CA PRO A 138 -8.69 35.12 -35.77
C PRO A 138 -7.82 36.20 -35.12
N ILE A 139 -6.56 36.35 -35.57
CA ILE A 139 -5.65 37.39 -35.07
C ILE A 139 -6.15 38.79 -35.45
N PHE A 140 -6.61 38.99 -36.69
CA PHE A 140 -7.22 40.24 -37.14
C PHE A 140 -8.51 40.55 -36.36
N LEU A 141 -9.37 39.56 -36.15
CA LEU A 141 -10.61 39.69 -35.39
C LEU A 141 -10.30 40.04 -33.92
N MET A 142 -9.34 39.37 -33.30
CA MET A 142 -8.93 39.63 -31.92
C MET A 142 -8.30 41.02 -31.77
N ASN A 143 -7.48 41.46 -32.73
CA ASN A 143 -6.92 42.82 -32.76
C ASN A 143 -8.01 43.89 -32.98
N PHE A 144 -9.03 43.59 -33.80
CA PHE A 144 -10.20 44.46 -33.98
C PHE A 144 -11.03 44.59 -32.69
N TRP A 145 -11.25 43.49 -31.96
CA TRP A 145 -11.89 43.51 -30.64
C TRP A 145 -11.06 44.25 -29.59
N ILE A 146 -9.74 44.11 -29.58
CA ILE A 146 -8.84 44.84 -28.68
C ILE A 146 -8.87 46.35 -28.97
N MET A 147 -8.85 46.77 -30.24
CA MET A 147 -9.05 48.19 -30.60
C MET A 147 -10.44 48.70 -30.20
N ALA A 148 -11.50 47.91 -30.43
CA ALA A 148 -12.86 48.30 -30.08
C ALA A 148 -13.08 48.46 -28.56
N LEU A 149 -12.36 47.67 -27.74
CA LEU A 149 -12.41 47.75 -26.28
C LEU A 149 -11.54 48.88 -25.69
N THR A 150 -10.49 49.30 -26.39
CA THR A 150 -9.53 50.30 -25.89
C THR A 150 -9.82 51.72 -26.38
N LEU A 151 -10.29 51.90 -27.63
CA LEU A 151 -10.55 53.21 -28.25
C LEU A 151 -11.83 53.18 -29.12
N PRO A 152 -13.03 53.00 -28.54
CA PRO A 152 -14.26 52.67 -29.27
C PRO A 152 -14.63 53.67 -30.38
N PHE A 153 -14.35 54.96 -30.20
CA PHE A 153 -14.68 56.01 -31.18
C PHE A 153 -13.76 56.06 -32.41
N GLN A 154 -12.52 55.56 -32.33
CA GLN A 154 -11.63 55.48 -33.51
C GLN A 154 -11.94 54.25 -34.38
N THR A 155 -12.39 53.15 -33.79
CA THR A 155 -12.88 51.98 -34.56
C THR A 155 -14.11 52.30 -35.41
N LEU A 156 -15.02 53.15 -34.94
CA LEU A 156 -16.23 53.51 -35.69
C LEU A 156 -15.91 54.35 -36.93
N THR A 157 -14.89 55.21 -36.86
CA THR A 157 -14.42 56.02 -38.00
C THR A 157 -13.61 55.17 -38.98
N PHE A 158 -12.69 54.34 -38.50
CA PHE A 158 -11.91 53.44 -39.37
C PHE A 158 -12.78 52.39 -40.09
N ALA A 159 -13.79 51.82 -39.41
CA ALA A 159 -14.75 50.92 -40.04
C ALA A 159 -15.56 51.62 -41.13
N LYS A 160 -16.01 52.87 -40.89
CA LYS A 160 -16.78 53.66 -41.87
C LYS A 160 -15.97 54.01 -43.11
N GLU A 161 -14.68 54.34 -42.97
CA GLU A 161 -13.80 54.61 -44.11
C GLU A 161 -13.40 53.35 -44.88
N ASN A 162 -13.09 52.25 -44.18
CA ASN A 162 -12.67 51.01 -44.85
C ASN A 162 -13.84 50.31 -45.56
N LEU A 163 -15.05 50.35 -45.01
CA LEU A 163 -16.27 49.88 -45.68
C LEU A 163 -16.56 50.71 -46.94
N LYS A 164 -16.36 52.04 -46.87
CA LYS A 164 -16.51 52.96 -48.01
C LYS A 164 -15.45 52.72 -49.10
N LYS A 165 -14.22 52.32 -48.73
CA LYS A 165 -13.17 51.88 -49.66
C LYS A 165 -13.47 50.52 -50.32
N GLN A 166 -14.05 49.55 -49.62
CA GLN A 166 -14.46 48.28 -50.24
C GLN A 166 -15.67 48.44 -51.17
N LEU A 167 -16.66 49.28 -50.82
CA LEU A 167 -17.82 49.55 -51.66
C LEU A 167 -17.50 50.35 -52.94
N MET A 168 -16.37 51.08 -52.98
CA MET A 168 -15.95 51.89 -54.12
C MET A 168 -14.93 51.23 -55.07
N ASN A 169 -14.68 49.92 -54.95
CA ASN A 169 -13.77 49.21 -55.87
C ASN A 169 -14.37 47.97 -56.56
N LEU A 170 -15.70 47.88 -56.59
CA LEU A 170 -16.46 46.93 -57.43
C LEU A 170 -16.94 47.62 -58.71
N SER A 171 -15.99 48.11 -59.52
CA SER A 171 -16.30 48.59 -60.88
C SER A 171 -16.70 47.41 -61.77
N THR A 172 -18.00 47.28 -62.04
CA THR A 172 -18.69 46.13 -62.65
C THR A 172 -18.38 45.88 -64.14
N LYS A 173 -17.28 46.39 -64.70
CA LYS A 173 -16.95 46.30 -66.13
C LYS A 173 -15.96 45.21 -66.56
N SER A 174 -15.26 44.54 -65.65
CA SER A 174 -14.36 43.42 -66.00
C SER A 174 -14.93 42.01 -65.74
N TRP A 175 -16.01 41.89 -64.95
CA TRP A 175 -16.58 40.59 -64.58
C TRP A 175 -17.55 40.05 -65.66
N LEU A 176 -18.26 40.95 -66.36
CA LEU A 176 -19.22 40.59 -67.41
C LEU A 176 -18.55 40.06 -68.69
N THR A 177 -17.37 40.58 -69.04
CA THR A 177 -16.57 40.11 -70.19
C THR A 177 -16.01 38.70 -69.97
N LEU A 178 -15.62 38.35 -68.73
CA LEU A 178 -15.13 37.00 -68.42
C LEU A 178 -16.25 35.95 -68.53
N MET A 179 -17.46 36.27 -68.07
CA MET A 179 -18.61 35.37 -68.16
C MET A 179 -19.12 35.19 -69.60
N SER A 180 -19.01 36.22 -70.45
CA SER A 180 -19.33 36.10 -71.87
C SER A 180 -18.41 35.10 -72.61
N PHE A 181 -17.11 35.14 -72.33
CA PHE A 181 -16.14 34.21 -72.93
C PHE A 181 -16.36 32.76 -72.47
N VAL A 182 -16.64 32.54 -71.17
CA VAL A 182 -16.92 31.21 -70.61
C VAL A 182 -18.23 30.62 -71.16
N PHE A 183 -19.29 31.42 -71.34
CA PHE A 183 -20.55 30.93 -71.92
C PHE A 183 -20.44 30.55 -73.41
N SER A 184 -19.53 31.17 -74.16
CA SER A 184 -19.30 30.84 -75.58
C SER A 184 -18.76 29.41 -75.77
N GLN A 185 -17.82 28.97 -74.93
CA GLN A 185 -17.13 27.68 -75.06
C GLN A 185 -17.96 26.46 -74.60
N ILE A 186 -19.09 26.66 -73.91
CA ILE A 186 -19.84 25.56 -73.26
C ILE A 186 -20.92 24.92 -74.18
N LYS A 187 -21.13 25.41 -75.40
CA LYS A 187 -22.20 24.91 -76.29
C LYS A 187 -21.84 23.64 -77.11
N ALA A 188 -20.70 23.00 -76.86
CA ALA A 188 -20.14 21.96 -77.74
C ALA A 188 -19.79 20.58 -77.11
N GLN A 189 -20.36 20.18 -75.95
CA GLN A 189 -20.45 18.75 -75.57
C GLN A 189 -21.66 18.43 -74.67
N LYS A 190 -22.58 17.58 -75.15
CA LYS A 190 -23.85 17.24 -74.46
C LYS A 190 -23.72 16.20 -73.33
N SER A 191 -22.61 15.47 -73.22
CA SER A 191 -22.37 14.48 -72.14
C SER A 191 -21.79 15.12 -70.87
N MET A 192 -20.76 15.96 -71.01
CA MET A 192 -20.09 16.63 -69.88
C MET A 192 -21.05 17.51 -69.07
N LEU A 193 -22.00 18.19 -69.70
CA LEU A 193 -22.98 19.06 -69.02
C LEU A 193 -23.80 18.29 -67.95
N LYS A 194 -24.18 17.03 -68.20
CA LYS A 194 -24.90 16.21 -67.21
C LYS A 194 -24.03 15.82 -66.01
N LEU A 195 -22.72 15.66 -66.21
CA LEU A 195 -21.78 15.37 -65.12
C LEU A 195 -21.52 16.62 -64.28
N THR A 196 -21.27 17.77 -64.93
CA THR A 196 -21.04 19.05 -64.24
C THR A 196 -22.26 19.47 -63.41
N VAL A 197 -23.48 19.35 -63.95
CA VAL A 197 -24.71 19.66 -63.19
C VAL A 197 -24.88 18.74 -61.98
N ARG A 198 -24.52 17.45 -62.07
CA ARG A 198 -24.53 16.53 -60.92
C ARG A 198 -23.51 16.92 -59.85
N PHE A 199 -22.29 17.32 -60.24
CA PHE A 199 -21.29 17.82 -59.30
C PHE A 199 -21.70 19.15 -58.65
N CYS A 200 -22.28 20.08 -59.40
CA CYS A 200 -22.83 21.33 -58.85
C CYS A 200 -23.98 21.05 -57.87
N TRP A 201 -24.84 20.07 -58.13
CA TRP A 201 -25.89 19.67 -57.21
C TRP A 201 -25.33 19.04 -55.92
N ALA A 202 -24.33 18.15 -56.03
CA ALA A 202 -23.65 17.57 -54.88
C ALA A 202 -22.93 18.64 -54.02
N LEU A 203 -22.26 19.62 -54.65
CA LEU A 203 -21.64 20.75 -53.97
C LEU A 203 -22.68 21.67 -53.31
N PHE A 204 -23.83 21.89 -53.94
CA PHE A 204 -24.94 22.66 -53.34
C PHE A 204 -25.50 21.96 -52.09
N TRP A 205 -25.75 20.65 -52.15
CA TRP A 205 -26.18 19.87 -50.98
C TRP A 205 -25.10 19.81 -49.89
N ALA A 206 -23.83 19.69 -50.24
CA ALA A 206 -22.73 19.75 -49.28
C ALA A 206 -22.63 21.13 -48.58
N ALA A 207 -22.79 22.22 -49.34
CA ALA A 207 -22.85 23.58 -48.79
C ALA A 207 -24.07 23.79 -47.89
N TYR A 208 -25.24 23.27 -48.28
CA TYR A 208 -26.48 23.32 -47.49
C TYR A 208 -26.36 22.54 -46.16
N VAL A 209 -25.82 21.31 -46.21
CA VAL A 209 -25.54 20.51 -45.00
C VAL A 209 -24.48 21.18 -44.12
N CYS A 210 -23.43 21.75 -44.70
CA CYS A 210 -22.44 22.53 -43.97
C CYS A 210 -23.08 23.75 -43.28
N PHE A 211 -23.97 24.48 -43.97
CA PHE A 211 -24.68 25.62 -43.41
C PHE A 211 -25.63 25.21 -42.27
N LEU A 212 -26.35 24.08 -42.40
CA LEU A 212 -27.16 23.50 -41.33
C LEU A 212 -26.32 23.09 -40.12
N LEU A 213 -25.19 22.40 -40.32
CA LEU A 213 -24.29 21.99 -39.24
C LEU A 213 -23.65 23.18 -38.54
N VAL A 214 -23.23 24.22 -39.26
CA VAL A 214 -22.72 25.46 -38.68
C VAL A 214 -23.83 26.22 -37.95
N SER A 215 -25.04 26.27 -38.48
CA SER A 215 -26.19 26.90 -37.81
C SER A 215 -26.56 26.15 -36.52
N LEU A 216 -26.53 24.82 -36.52
CA LEU A 216 -26.72 23.99 -35.32
C LEU A 216 -25.58 24.14 -34.31
N LEU A 217 -24.33 24.27 -34.77
CA LEU A 217 -23.17 24.53 -33.90
C LEU A 217 -23.29 25.91 -33.23
N VAL A 218 -23.65 26.95 -33.99
CA VAL A 218 -23.84 28.31 -33.48
C VAL A 218 -25.03 28.37 -32.53
N MET A 219 -26.17 27.75 -32.88
CA MET A 219 -27.31 27.61 -31.96
C MET A 219 -26.92 26.82 -30.70
N GLY A 220 -26.14 25.75 -30.83
CA GLY A 220 -25.61 25.01 -29.68
C GLY A 220 -24.72 25.87 -28.78
N PHE A 221 -23.83 26.68 -29.35
CA PHE A 221 -22.99 27.63 -28.61
C PHE A 221 -23.80 28.76 -27.96
N VAL A 222 -24.80 29.30 -28.64
CA VAL A 222 -25.67 30.37 -28.12
C VAL A 222 -26.58 29.82 -27.01
N ILE A 223 -27.18 28.64 -27.20
CA ILE A 223 -28.00 27.98 -26.17
C ILE A 223 -27.12 27.59 -24.99
N SER A 224 -25.94 26.99 -25.22
CA SER A 224 -24.98 26.66 -24.14
C SER A 224 -24.45 27.89 -23.42
N GLY A 225 -24.24 29.00 -24.12
CA GLY A 225 -23.82 30.27 -23.53
C GLY A 225 -24.94 30.93 -22.72
N LEU A 226 -26.18 30.89 -23.21
CA LEU A 226 -27.35 31.42 -22.51
C LEU A 226 -27.75 30.53 -21.32
N THR A 227 -27.62 29.21 -21.41
CA THR A 227 -27.81 28.33 -20.24
C THR A 227 -26.68 28.51 -19.25
N MET A 228 -25.40 28.54 -19.63
CA MET A 228 -24.33 28.82 -18.67
C MET A 228 -24.46 30.21 -18.03
N ARG A 229 -24.91 31.23 -18.77
CA ARG A 229 -25.20 32.56 -18.20
C ARG A 229 -26.45 32.61 -17.30
N ARG A 230 -27.29 31.58 -17.31
CA ARG A 230 -28.42 31.38 -16.39
C ARG A 230 -28.17 30.31 -15.30
N LEU A 231 -27.09 29.54 -15.42
CA LEU A 231 -26.68 28.46 -14.50
C LEU A 231 -25.44 28.82 -13.68
N LEU A 232 -24.68 29.85 -14.08
CA LEU A 232 -23.67 30.49 -13.24
C LEU A 232 -24.38 31.41 -12.24
N GLU A 233 -24.73 30.85 -11.09
CA GLU A 233 -25.09 31.62 -9.90
C GLU A 233 -23.87 32.45 -9.46
N GLU A 234 -24.08 33.74 -9.17
CA GLU A 234 -23.00 34.62 -8.68
C GLU A 234 -22.63 34.24 -7.23
N PRO A 235 -21.34 34.34 -6.83
CA PRO A 235 -20.91 33.97 -5.48
C PRO A 235 -21.54 34.89 -4.42
N ILE A 236 -22.32 34.30 -3.52
CA ILE A 236 -22.96 35.01 -2.42
C ILE A 236 -21.92 35.36 -1.35
N GLU A 237 -21.35 36.56 -1.42
CA GLU A 237 -20.53 37.11 -0.35
C GLU A 237 -21.40 37.79 0.72
N THR A 238 -21.13 37.53 2.01
CA THR A 238 -21.87 38.12 3.13
C THR A 238 -20.93 38.36 4.30
N THR A 239 -20.67 39.63 4.62
CA THR A 239 -19.87 40.03 5.78
C THR A 239 -20.78 40.35 6.96
N LYS A 240 -20.50 39.78 8.14
CA LYS A 240 -21.20 40.09 9.40
C LYS A 240 -20.19 40.26 10.53
N ALA A 241 -20.42 41.22 11.42
CA ALA A 241 -19.56 41.49 12.56
C ALA A 241 -19.66 40.40 13.64
N LEU A 242 -18.53 40.09 14.28
CA LEU A 242 -18.44 39.17 15.42
C LEU A 242 -18.25 39.98 16.71
N ASN A 243 -19.29 40.00 17.55
CA ASN A 243 -19.24 40.69 18.84
C ASN A 243 -18.87 39.69 19.94
N PHE A 244 -17.75 39.94 20.61
CA PHE A 244 -17.23 39.10 21.69
C PHE A 244 -17.49 39.73 23.07
N ASP A 245 -18.00 38.92 24.00
CA ASP A 245 -18.19 39.32 25.39
C ASP A 245 -16.94 38.99 26.22
N TYR A 246 -16.01 39.95 26.26
CA TYR A 246 -14.72 39.83 26.95
C TYR A 246 -14.81 39.78 28.49
N THR A 247 -16.01 39.85 29.09
CA THR A 247 -16.18 39.61 30.53
C THR A 247 -16.07 38.13 30.90
N LYS A 248 -16.15 37.23 29.91
CA LYS A 248 -16.07 35.78 30.07
C LYS A 248 -14.65 35.27 29.80
N THR A 249 -14.22 34.29 30.60
CA THR A 249 -12.91 33.62 30.47
C THR A 249 -12.71 32.87 29.16
N SER A 250 -13.78 32.62 28.40
CA SER A 250 -13.77 32.12 27.03
C SER A 250 -14.89 32.79 26.23
N PRO A 251 -14.64 33.94 25.58
CA PRO A 251 -15.68 34.69 24.87
C PRO A 251 -16.13 33.93 23.61
N VAL A 252 -17.45 33.82 23.42
CA VAL A 252 -18.06 33.16 22.25
C VAL A 252 -18.95 34.16 21.52
N ALA A 253 -18.76 34.27 20.20
CA ALA A 253 -19.58 35.10 19.31
C ALA A 253 -20.42 34.21 18.40
N PHE A 254 -21.72 34.50 18.27
CA PHE A 254 -22.65 33.80 17.38
C PHE A 254 -23.11 34.73 16.26
N VAL A 255 -23.08 34.25 15.02
CA VAL A 255 -23.57 34.99 13.84
C VAL A 255 -24.65 34.17 13.16
N SER A 256 -25.88 34.68 13.16
CA SER A 256 -26.99 34.05 12.44
C SER A 256 -26.88 34.32 10.94
N LEU A 257 -27.01 33.26 10.14
CA LEU A 257 -27.08 33.28 8.68
C LEU A 257 -28.51 32.94 8.20
N ALA A 258 -29.53 33.53 8.83
CA ALA A 258 -30.92 33.45 8.36
C ALA A 258 -31.27 34.65 7.44
N ALA A 259 -32.18 34.43 6.50
CA ALA A 259 -32.78 35.48 5.68
C ALA A 259 -34.08 35.99 6.34
N SER A 260 -34.21 37.32 6.47
CA SER A 260 -35.29 38.04 7.16
C SER A 260 -35.39 37.78 8.68
N GLY A 261 -35.77 38.82 9.42
CA GLY A 261 -35.71 38.83 10.89
C GLY A 261 -36.99 38.33 11.54
N LEU A 262 -36.89 37.21 12.27
CA LEU A 262 -37.84 36.88 13.34
C LEU A 262 -37.09 36.29 14.53
N SER A 263 -37.12 37.00 15.66
CA SER A 263 -36.36 36.66 16.87
C SER A 263 -37.22 35.88 17.87
N THR A 264 -37.41 34.57 17.64
CA THR A 264 -37.96 33.65 18.65
C THR A 264 -37.26 32.29 18.59
N PRO A 265 -36.95 31.65 19.74
CA PRO A 265 -36.36 30.32 19.79
C PRO A 265 -37.44 29.25 19.70
N LEU A 266 -37.43 28.42 18.65
CA LEU A 266 -38.41 27.34 18.51
C LEU A 266 -37.78 26.03 18.03
N ILE A 267 -38.13 24.97 18.76
CA ILE A 267 -37.65 23.60 18.60
C ILE A 267 -38.39 22.96 17.42
N SER A 268 -37.86 23.10 16.21
CA SER A 268 -38.26 22.28 15.06
C SER A 268 -37.14 22.22 14.02
N LYS A 269 -37.12 21.16 13.19
CA LYS A 269 -36.17 21.04 12.08
C LYS A 269 -36.53 22.09 11.01
N PRO A 270 -35.57 22.85 10.46
CA PRO A 270 -35.86 23.80 9.39
C PRO A 270 -36.39 23.07 8.16
N LYS A 271 -37.41 23.65 7.51
CA LYS A 271 -37.82 23.21 6.17
C LYS A 271 -36.75 23.61 5.15
N ILE A 272 -36.80 22.99 3.97
CA ILE A 272 -35.74 23.07 2.96
C ILE A 272 -35.60 24.48 2.35
N GLU A 273 -36.62 25.33 2.47
CA GLU A 273 -36.71 26.65 1.82
C GLU A 273 -35.97 27.78 2.56
N ASP A 274 -35.67 27.64 3.86
CA ASP A 274 -35.09 28.73 4.69
C ASP A 274 -33.56 28.83 4.64
N ARG A 275 -32.89 28.22 3.65
CA ARG A 275 -31.42 28.20 3.55
C ARG A 275 -30.92 29.25 2.55
N PRO A 276 -30.23 30.33 2.98
CA PRO A 276 -29.77 31.38 2.07
C PRO A 276 -28.58 30.99 1.19
N ILE A 277 -28.07 29.76 1.30
CA ILE A 277 -26.96 29.24 0.48
C ILE A 277 -27.35 27.86 -0.08
N PRO A 278 -27.49 27.69 -1.41
CA PRO A 278 -27.87 26.43 -2.04
C PRO A 278 -26.93 25.27 -1.68
N TYR A 279 -27.45 24.04 -1.68
CA TYR A 279 -26.70 22.83 -1.30
C TYR A 279 -25.47 22.52 -2.17
N ASN A 280 -25.43 23.02 -3.40
CA ASN A 280 -24.37 22.72 -4.37
C ASN A 280 -23.24 23.77 -4.40
N HIS A 281 -23.34 24.85 -3.62
CA HIS A 281 -22.29 25.87 -3.52
C HIS A 281 -21.17 25.44 -2.56
N LYS A 282 -19.92 25.67 -2.98
CA LYS A 282 -18.76 25.60 -2.07
C LYS A 282 -18.75 26.85 -1.21
N LEU A 283 -18.68 26.67 0.11
CA LEU A 283 -18.65 27.77 1.07
C LEU A 283 -17.23 28.01 1.56
N GLN A 284 -16.75 29.25 1.42
CA GLN A 284 -15.49 29.72 2.01
C GLN A 284 -15.83 30.73 3.11
N LEU A 285 -15.42 30.44 4.35
CA LEU A 285 -15.64 31.33 5.50
C LEU A 285 -14.31 31.94 5.95
N THR A 286 -14.19 33.25 5.80
CA THR A 286 -13.04 34.02 6.29
C THR A 286 -13.45 34.77 7.56
N VAL A 287 -12.76 34.51 8.66
CA VAL A 287 -12.91 35.27 9.92
C VAL A 287 -11.69 36.19 10.04
N SER A 288 -11.94 37.50 9.99
CA SER A 288 -10.91 38.53 10.25
C SER A 288 -11.07 39.03 11.69
N LEU A 289 -9.98 38.99 12.46
CA LEU A 289 -9.96 39.45 13.85
C LEU A 289 -8.89 40.54 13.99
N THR A 290 -9.30 41.76 14.33
CA THR A 290 -8.39 42.89 14.56
C THR A 290 -8.09 42.98 16.06
N MET A 291 -6.82 42.86 16.44
CA MET A 291 -6.36 42.93 17.83
C MET A 291 -5.38 44.09 18.00
N PRO A 292 -5.48 44.91 19.07
CA PRO A 292 -4.50 45.96 19.35
C PRO A 292 -3.17 45.37 19.85
N GLU A 293 -2.04 46.04 19.58
CA GLU A 293 -0.71 45.63 20.05
C GLU A 293 -0.47 45.96 21.53
N SER A 294 -1.30 45.43 22.43
CA SER A 294 -1.09 45.56 23.88
C SER A 294 0.01 44.62 24.37
N GLU A 295 0.65 44.96 25.50
CA GLU A 295 1.65 44.10 26.15
C GLU A 295 1.05 42.72 26.53
N TYR A 296 -0.24 42.69 26.88
CA TYR A 296 -1.01 41.47 27.14
C TYR A 296 -1.14 40.60 25.87
N ASN A 297 -1.53 41.19 24.74
CA ASN A 297 -1.67 40.46 23.47
C ASN A 297 -0.31 39.96 22.96
N ARG A 298 0.77 40.74 23.15
CA ARG A 298 2.15 40.33 22.84
C ARG A 298 2.66 39.17 23.73
N LYS A 299 2.08 38.97 24.91
CA LYS A 299 2.39 37.85 25.83
C LYS A 299 1.48 36.62 25.66
N LEU A 300 0.42 36.73 24.85
CA LEU A 300 -0.64 35.69 24.77
C LEU A 300 -0.20 34.40 24.05
N GLY A 301 0.69 34.51 23.06
CA GLY A 301 1.11 33.37 22.20
C GLY A 301 -0.03 32.77 21.39
N ILE A 302 0.10 31.49 20.99
CA ILE A 302 -0.96 30.75 20.28
C ILE A 302 -2.23 30.63 21.14
N PHE A 303 -3.36 31.05 20.58
CA PHE A 303 -4.68 30.63 21.01
C PHE A 303 -5.32 29.73 19.93
N GLN A 304 -5.98 28.65 20.36
CA GLN A 304 -6.48 27.63 19.44
C GLN A 304 -7.79 28.11 18.78
N ARG A 305 -7.76 28.44 17.48
CA ARG A 305 -8.91 29.03 16.76
C ARG A 305 -10.18 28.16 16.77
N ASN A 306 -10.00 26.83 16.74
CA ASN A 306 -11.05 25.85 16.98
C ASN A 306 -10.79 25.20 18.34
N GLY A 307 -11.06 25.94 19.41
CA GLY A 307 -10.66 25.59 20.77
C GLY A 307 -11.34 24.32 21.29
N ARG A 308 -10.54 23.27 21.50
CA ARG A 308 -10.91 22.18 22.41
C ARG A 308 -10.45 22.61 23.81
N PRO A 309 -11.37 22.89 24.76
CA PRO A 309 -10.99 23.53 26.02
C PRO A 309 -10.18 22.61 26.94
N ASP A 310 -10.41 21.29 26.89
CA ASP A 310 -9.66 20.32 27.65
C ASP A 310 -8.30 20.03 27.01
N LYS A 311 -7.21 20.23 27.76
CA LYS A 311 -5.83 19.99 27.32
C LYS A 311 -5.22 18.69 27.87
N ASP A 312 -5.93 17.97 28.71
CA ASP A 312 -5.38 16.79 29.42
C ASP A 312 -5.00 15.65 28.48
N TYR A 313 -5.67 15.50 27.34
CA TYR A 313 -5.32 14.53 26.31
C TYR A 313 -3.88 14.68 25.76
N LEU A 314 -3.24 15.84 25.93
CA LEU A 314 -1.85 16.09 25.54
C LEU A 314 -0.82 15.54 26.54
N LYS A 315 -1.24 15.15 27.76
CA LYS A 315 -0.35 14.71 28.85
C LYS A 315 0.00 13.22 28.81
N TYR A 316 -0.66 12.44 27.97
CA TYR A 316 -0.47 10.99 27.90
C TYR A 316 0.74 10.59 27.06
N ARG A 317 1.48 9.57 27.52
CA ARG A 317 2.53 8.90 26.75
C ARG A 317 2.30 7.40 26.76
N TRP A 318 2.60 6.74 25.64
CA TRP A 318 2.61 5.28 25.60
C TRP A 318 3.79 4.73 26.42
N LYS A 319 3.54 3.65 27.17
CA LYS A 319 4.55 2.87 27.87
C LYS A 319 4.44 1.42 27.39
N PRO A 320 5.36 0.93 26.54
CA PRO A 320 5.41 -0.48 26.17
C PRO A 320 5.60 -1.38 27.39
N HIS A 321 5.14 -2.63 27.30
CA HIS A 321 5.55 -3.66 28.25
C HIS A 321 7.03 -4.03 27.99
N GLY A 322 7.78 -4.30 29.06
CA GLY A 322 9.19 -4.74 28.97
C GLY A 322 10.24 -3.67 28.63
N CYS A 323 9.85 -2.46 28.19
CA CYS A 323 10.81 -1.38 27.93
C CYS A 323 10.22 0.02 28.18
N SER A 324 11.07 1.04 28.13
CA SER A 324 10.65 2.45 28.17
C SER A 324 11.00 3.16 26.88
N LEU A 325 10.06 3.93 26.32
CA LEU A 325 10.38 4.82 25.19
C LEU A 325 11.40 5.87 25.64
N THR A 326 12.54 5.91 24.95
CA THR A 326 13.56 6.95 25.09
C THR A 326 12.95 8.32 24.85
N ARG A 327 13.44 9.34 25.58
CA ARG A 327 13.05 10.73 25.34
C ARG A 327 13.37 11.12 23.89
N PHE A 328 12.42 11.75 23.20
CA PHE A 328 12.63 12.24 21.85
C PHE A 328 13.65 13.40 21.86
N ASP A 329 14.65 13.30 20.98
CA ASP A 329 15.62 14.35 20.68
C ASP A 329 15.67 14.52 19.16
N GLY A 330 15.02 15.58 18.66
CA GLY A 330 14.98 15.87 17.23
C GLY A 330 16.31 16.40 16.69
N GLY A 331 17.18 16.99 17.52
CA GLY A 331 18.54 17.38 17.13
C GLY A 331 19.45 16.15 16.94
N ALA A 332 19.26 15.10 17.74
CA ALA A 332 19.89 13.80 17.49
C ALA A 332 19.31 13.13 16.23
N LEU A 333 17.99 13.21 15.98
CA LEU A 333 17.39 12.67 14.75
C LEU A 333 17.93 13.35 13.50
N LEU A 334 17.95 14.69 13.47
CA LEU A 334 18.43 15.49 12.33
C LEU A 334 19.91 15.22 12.04
N ARG A 335 20.76 15.09 13.08
CA ARG A 335 22.17 14.69 12.91
C ARG A 335 22.31 13.27 12.36
N LYS A 336 21.48 12.32 12.81
CA LYS A 336 21.47 10.93 12.32
C LYS A 336 20.95 10.80 10.88
N PHE A 337 20.11 11.74 10.44
CA PHE A 337 19.57 11.81 9.08
C PHE A 337 20.24 12.90 8.21
N LYS A 338 21.42 13.40 8.59
CA LYS A 338 22.09 14.48 7.85
C LYS A 338 22.31 14.08 6.37
N GLY A 339 21.80 14.89 5.46
CA GLY A 339 21.82 14.65 4.00
C GLY A 339 20.88 13.54 3.51
N LYS A 340 19.91 13.10 4.32
CA LYS A 340 18.99 11.99 4.01
C LYS A 340 17.53 12.43 3.89
N SER A 341 16.74 11.53 3.33
CA SER A 341 15.33 11.71 2.99
C SER A 341 14.40 10.79 3.78
N ILE A 342 13.31 11.35 4.32
CA ILE A 342 12.22 10.64 4.98
C ILE A 342 10.95 10.97 4.18
N MET A 343 10.16 9.97 3.77
CA MET A 343 8.89 10.20 3.06
C MET A 343 7.76 9.38 3.68
N PHE A 344 6.68 10.06 4.03
CA PHE A 344 5.40 9.46 4.39
C PHE A 344 4.59 9.25 3.11
N VAL A 345 4.04 8.06 2.94
CA VAL A 345 3.30 7.69 1.72
C VAL A 345 1.95 7.12 2.13
N GLY A 346 0.85 7.75 1.74
CA GLY A 346 -0.46 7.21 2.09
C GLY A 346 -1.64 8.17 2.12
N ASP A 347 -2.57 7.89 3.03
CA ASP A 347 -3.80 8.65 3.19
C ASP A 347 -3.67 9.87 4.15
N SER A 348 -4.80 10.47 4.52
CA SER A 348 -4.87 11.61 5.45
C SER A 348 -4.18 11.38 6.80
N LEU A 349 -4.03 10.12 7.24
CA LEU A 349 -3.33 9.77 8.48
C LEU A 349 -1.80 9.86 8.33
N SER A 350 -1.25 9.48 7.17
CA SER A 350 0.17 9.74 6.84
C SER A 350 0.50 11.23 6.91
N ARG A 351 -0.40 12.09 6.40
CA ARG A 351 -0.24 13.55 6.49
C ARG A 351 -0.22 14.03 7.94
N ASN A 352 -1.08 13.49 8.79
CA ASN A 352 -1.13 13.86 10.20
C ASN A 352 0.14 13.43 10.96
N GLN A 353 0.68 12.24 10.68
CA GLN A 353 1.95 11.79 11.25
C GLN A 353 3.15 12.60 10.72
N TRP A 354 3.17 12.93 9.42
CA TRP A 354 4.17 13.82 8.82
C TRP A 354 4.18 15.21 9.47
N GLN A 355 3.00 15.85 9.62
CA GLN A 355 2.83 17.12 10.33
C GLN A 355 3.38 17.03 11.76
N SER A 356 3.04 15.96 12.49
CA SER A 356 3.55 15.73 13.85
C SER A 356 5.08 15.64 13.91
N LEU A 357 5.72 14.89 13.00
CA LEU A 357 7.18 14.78 12.97
C LEU A 357 7.85 16.11 12.59
N VAL A 358 7.32 16.85 11.62
CA VAL A 358 7.84 18.17 11.23
C VAL A 358 7.78 19.13 12.43
N CYS A 359 6.66 19.20 13.15
CA CYS A 359 6.54 20.01 14.36
C CYS A 359 7.51 19.58 15.48
N LEU A 360 7.68 18.27 15.71
CA LEU A 360 8.62 17.74 16.70
C LEU A 360 10.08 18.08 16.37
N LEU A 361 10.46 18.00 15.09
CA LEU A 361 11.80 18.39 14.64
C LEU A 361 12.01 19.90 14.73
N TYR A 362 11.04 20.68 14.26
CA TYR A 362 11.09 22.13 14.27
C TYR A 362 11.21 22.70 15.69
N THR A 363 10.34 22.27 16.61
CA THR A 363 10.39 22.67 18.03
C THR A 363 11.67 22.23 18.74
N SER A 364 12.33 21.16 18.28
CA SER A 364 13.62 20.72 18.83
C SER A 364 14.82 21.54 18.35
N GLN A 365 14.74 22.17 17.17
CA GLN A 365 15.79 22.99 16.55
C GLN A 365 15.20 24.31 16.01
N PRO A 366 14.65 25.18 16.88
CA PRO A 366 13.85 26.34 16.47
C PRO A 366 14.66 27.47 15.79
N LYS A 367 15.99 27.36 15.77
CA LYS A 367 16.90 28.28 15.07
C LYS A 367 17.33 27.76 13.70
N ALA A 368 17.04 26.50 13.38
CA ALA A 368 17.51 25.87 12.15
C ALA A 368 16.69 26.38 10.95
N ASN A 369 17.37 26.90 9.94
CA ASN A 369 16.73 27.35 8.72
C ASN A 369 16.09 26.17 7.96
N TYR A 370 14.90 26.38 7.42
CA TYR A 370 14.16 25.37 6.67
C TYR A 370 13.57 25.95 5.38
N ASN A 371 13.19 25.08 4.46
CA ASN A 371 12.43 25.42 3.26
C ASN A 371 11.26 24.43 3.09
N ALA A 372 10.06 24.95 2.81
CA ALA A 372 8.85 24.15 2.58
C ALA A 372 8.39 24.36 1.13
N THR A 373 8.43 23.30 0.33
CA THR A 373 8.06 23.34 -1.10
C THR A 373 7.06 22.22 -1.41
N ARG A 374 6.33 22.36 -2.52
CA ARG A 374 5.43 21.32 -3.02
C ARG A 374 5.67 21.10 -4.52
N VAL A 375 5.87 19.85 -4.91
CA VAL A 375 6.10 19.44 -6.29
C VAL A 375 5.04 18.40 -6.66
N GLY A 376 4.01 18.84 -7.39
CA GLY A 376 2.83 18.02 -7.67
C GLY A 376 2.08 17.66 -6.38
N ASP A 377 1.90 16.37 -6.14
CA ASP A 377 1.28 15.85 -4.90
C ASP A 377 2.28 15.54 -3.77
N VAL A 378 3.57 15.77 -3.98
CA VAL A 378 4.60 15.62 -2.95
C VAL A 378 4.84 16.96 -2.23
N SER A 379 4.61 16.99 -0.93
CA SER A 379 5.05 18.10 -0.05
C SER A 379 6.43 17.79 0.53
N ILE A 380 7.35 18.74 0.54
CA ILE A 380 8.75 18.58 0.93
C ILE A 380 9.12 19.63 1.97
N PHE A 381 9.51 19.19 3.18
CA PHE A 381 10.03 20.07 4.23
C PHE A 381 11.53 19.80 4.45
N THR A 382 12.39 20.77 4.15
CA THR A 382 13.85 20.60 4.17
C THR A 382 14.46 21.39 5.32
N PHE A 383 15.17 20.74 6.24
CA PHE A 383 16.01 21.39 7.25
C PHE A 383 17.38 21.67 6.64
N LEU A 384 17.64 22.92 6.24
CA LEU A 384 18.74 23.30 5.35
C LEU A 384 20.12 23.01 5.97
N GLU A 385 20.31 23.34 7.24
CA GLU A 385 21.58 23.12 7.99
C GLU A 385 21.99 21.64 8.09
N PHE A 386 20.99 20.74 8.06
CA PHE A 386 21.21 19.30 8.11
C PHE A 386 21.07 18.62 6.74
N GLY A 387 20.58 19.33 5.72
CA GLY A 387 20.20 18.73 4.44
C GLY A 387 19.15 17.61 4.56
N VAL A 388 18.32 17.62 5.62
CA VAL A 388 17.33 16.57 5.88
C VAL A 388 16.03 16.95 5.17
N GLN A 389 15.49 16.05 4.34
CA GLN A 389 14.19 16.23 3.70
C GLN A 389 13.12 15.35 4.36
N VAL A 390 12.01 15.94 4.76
CA VAL A 390 10.85 15.26 5.37
C VAL A 390 9.63 15.49 4.46
N MET A 391 9.25 14.46 3.73
CA MET A 391 8.33 14.50 2.61
C MET A 391 7.02 13.78 2.89
N LEU A 392 5.99 14.13 2.13
CA LEU A 392 4.68 13.49 2.12
C LEU A 392 4.21 13.30 0.68
N ASP A 393 4.01 12.05 0.27
CA ASP A 393 3.31 11.68 -0.97
C ASP A 393 1.88 11.18 -0.66
N ARG A 394 0.90 11.67 -1.41
CA ARG A 394 -0.53 11.44 -1.16
C ARG A 394 -1.09 10.22 -1.90
N SER A 395 -0.42 9.09 -1.78
CA SER A 395 -0.85 7.80 -2.35
C SER A 395 -1.90 7.09 -1.50
N VAL A 396 -3.13 7.65 -1.45
CA VAL A 396 -4.24 7.24 -0.55
C VAL A 396 -4.51 5.73 -0.49
N TYR A 397 -4.43 5.03 -1.62
CA TYR A 397 -4.71 3.58 -1.74
C TYR A 397 -3.43 2.75 -1.95
N LEU A 398 -2.25 3.37 -1.97
CA LEU A 398 -0.95 2.88 -2.45
C LEU A 398 -0.89 2.40 -3.91
N VAL A 399 -2.02 2.00 -4.48
CA VAL A 399 -2.19 1.65 -5.90
C VAL A 399 -2.85 2.78 -6.69
N ASP A 400 -2.67 2.75 -8.01
CA ASP A 400 -3.05 3.87 -8.88
C ASP A 400 -4.58 4.05 -9.00
N VAL A 401 -5.03 5.31 -8.91
CA VAL A 401 -6.38 5.73 -9.34
C VAL A 401 -6.22 6.63 -10.56
N VAL A 402 -6.71 6.17 -11.72
CA VAL A 402 -6.52 6.86 -13.01
C VAL A 402 -7.84 7.17 -13.67
N MET A 403 -7.88 8.24 -14.48
CA MET A 403 -9.05 8.54 -15.32
C MET A 403 -8.93 7.79 -16.65
N GLU A 404 -9.88 6.90 -16.95
CA GLU A 404 -10.02 6.23 -18.24
C GLU A 404 -11.34 6.62 -18.93
N LYS A 405 -11.55 6.20 -20.18
CA LYS A 405 -12.80 6.49 -20.93
C LYS A 405 -14.09 6.02 -20.23
N LYS A 406 -14.00 5.09 -19.27
CA LYS A 406 -15.12 4.58 -18.46
C LYS A 406 -15.36 5.36 -17.16
N GLY A 407 -14.50 6.32 -16.80
CA GLY A 407 -14.50 7.02 -15.51
C GLY A 407 -13.22 6.79 -14.73
N ARG A 408 -13.26 7.06 -13.42
CA ARG A 408 -12.13 6.91 -12.48
C ARG A 408 -11.97 5.44 -12.11
N ILE A 409 -10.79 4.88 -12.34
CA ILE A 409 -10.50 3.45 -12.18
C ILE A 409 -9.46 3.24 -11.07
N LEU A 410 -9.81 2.50 -10.02
CA LEU A 410 -8.85 2.00 -9.03
C LEU A 410 -8.19 0.72 -9.58
N LYS A 411 -6.90 0.77 -9.90
CA LYS A 411 -6.13 -0.35 -10.46
C LYS A 411 -5.41 -1.10 -9.33
N LEU A 412 -5.98 -2.21 -8.85
CA LEU A 412 -5.39 -2.95 -7.72
C LEU A 412 -4.07 -3.66 -8.07
N ASP A 413 -3.72 -3.71 -9.36
CA ASP A 413 -2.57 -4.38 -9.94
C ASP A 413 -1.47 -3.43 -10.43
N SER A 414 -1.55 -2.12 -10.08
CA SER A 414 -0.69 -1.07 -10.64
C SER A 414 -0.19 -0.10 -9.55
N ILE A 415 1.11 0.21 -9.59
CA ILE A 415 1.78 1.22 -8.76
C ILE A 415 2.78 1.99 -9.63
N GLU A 416 2.26 2.83 -10.51
CA GLU A 416 3.05 3.76 -11.32
C GLU A 416 3.57 4.95 -10.49
N GLY A 417 2.79 5.41 -9.50
CA GLY A 417 3.19 6.47 -8.57
C GLY A 417 4.46 6.14 -7.75
N GLY A 418 4.72 4.85 -7.53
CA GLY A 418 5.87 4.36 -6.76
C GLY A 418 7.24 4.76 -7.31
N LYS A 419 7.33 5.26 -8.55
CA LYS A 419 8.56 5.84 -9.11
C LYS A 419 9.18 6.91 -8.20
N LEU A 420 8.36 7.67 -7.47
CA LEU A 420 8.79 8.73 -6.55
C LEU A 420 9.35 8.22 -5.21
N TRP A 421 9.10 6.96 -4.85
CA TRP A 421 9.55 6.37 -3.59
C TRP A 421 10.95 5.74 -3.68
N LYS A 422 11.48 5.59 -4.90
CA LYS A 422 12.81 5.00 -5.14
C LYS A 422 13.92 5.92 -4.63
N GLY A 423 14.92 5.34 -3.97
CA GLY A 423 16.09 6.08 -3.47
C GLY A 423 15.85 6.87 -2.17
N ILE A 424 14.62 6.87 -1.62
CA ILE A 424 14.32 7.54 -0.34
C ILE A 424 14.89 6.73 0.84
N ASP A 425 15.66 7.36 1.75
CA ASP A 425 16.34 6.67 2.85
C ASP A 425 15.39 6.08 3.91
N MET A 426 14.21 6.68 4.10
CA MET A 426 13.17 6.16 4.98
C MET A 426 11.77 6.36 4.39
N LEU A 427 11.04 5.27 4.19
CA LEU A 427 9.65 5.26 3.72
C LEU A 427 8.71 4.84 4.84
N ILE A 428 7.61 5.58 5.03
CA ILE A 428 6.59 5.32 6.06
C ILE A 428 5.23 5.24 5.38
N PHE A 429 4.75 4.03 5.13
CA PHE A 429 3.50 3.75 4.42
C PHE A 429 2.29 3.71 5.36
N ASN A 430 1.12 4.18 4.90
CA ASN A 430 -0.18 3.88 5.52
C ASN A 430 -1.29 3.84 4.47
N THR A 431 -2.25 2.94 4.65
CA THR A 431 -3.54 3.05 3.96
C THR A 431 -4.59 2.24 4.71
N TRP A 432 -5.73 2.86 5.04
CA TRP A 432 -6.96 2.16 5.43
C TRP A 432 -8.18 3.09 5.43
N HIS A 433 -8.01 4.32 5.93
CA HIS A 433 -9.12 5.19 6.31
C HIS A 433 -10.06 5.50 5.14
N TRP A 434 -9.53 5.55 3.92
CA TRP A 434 -10.28 5.83 2.70
C TRP A 434 -10.91 4.60 2.00
N TRP A 435 -10.60 3.37 2.44
CA TRP A 435 -11.18 2.15 1.88
C TRP A 435 -12.65 1.97 2.27
N ASN A 436 -13.06 2.48 3.43
CA ASN A 436 -14.44 2.32 3.91
C ASN A 436 -15.46 3.28 3.25
N ARG A 437 -15.01 4.20 2.39
CA ARG A 437 -15.91 5.11 1.66
C ARG A 437 -16.74 4.37 0.62
N ARG A 438 -18.01 4.76 0.48
CA ARG A 438 -18.99 4.21 -0.49
C ARG A 438 -19.88 5.33 -1.03
N GLY A 439 -20.59 5.02 -2.13
CA GLY A 439 -21.51 5.96 -2.78
C GLY A 439 -20.81 7.19 -3.33
N ILE A 440 -21.45 8.36 -3.23
CA ILE A 440 -20.96 9.64 -3.79
C ILE A 440 -19.58 10.03 -3.23
N THR A 441 -19.24 9.59 -2.00
CA THR A 441 -17.94 9.87 -1.36
C THR A 441 -16.78 9.03 -1.88
N GLN A 442 -17.04 8.07 -2.77
CA GLN A 442 -16.06 7.17 -3.35
C GLN A 442 -15.25 7.88 -4.46
N PRO A 443 -13.91 7.88 -4.38
CA PRO A 443 -13.07 8.63 -5.32
C PRO A 443 -12.83 7.91 -6.66
N TRP A 444 -13.39 6.71 -6.84
CA TRP A 444 -13.32 5.90 -8.05
C TRP A 444 -14.71 5.35 -8.42
N ASP A 445 -14.91 5.09 -9.70
CA ASP A 445 -16.18 4.65 -10.30
C ASP A 445 -16.17 3.13 -10.62
N TYR A 446 -14.98 2.58 -10.90
CA TYR A 446 -14.76 1.15 -11.12
C TYR A 446 -13.44 0.68 -10.47
N ILE A 447 -13.35 -0.63 -10.22
CA ILE A 447 -12.13 -1.33 -9.80
C ILE A 447 -11.63 -2.18 -10.98
N ARG A 448 -10.32 -2.22 -11.23
CA ARG A 448 -9.70 -3.06 -12.27
C ARG A 448 -8.68 -4.02 -11.66
N ILE A 449 -8.66 -5.25 -12.19
CA ILE A 449 -7.64 -6.27 -11.92
C ILE A 449 -7.31 -6.93 -13.27
N GLY A 450 -6.07 -6.76 -13.75
CA GLY A 450 -5.66 -7.16 -15.08
C GLY A 450 -6.53 -6.51 -16.16
N SER A 451 -7.13 -7.34 -17.01
CA SER A 451 -8.07 -6.91 -18.06
C SER A 451 -9.54 -6.78 -17.59
N LYS A 452 -9.86 -7.18 -16.34
CA LYS A 452 -11.24 -7.22 -15.84
C LYS A 452 -11.61 -5.96 -15.06
N TYR A 453 -12.80 -5.42 -15.35
CA TYR A 453 -13.40 -4.26 -14.68
C TYR A 453 -14.59 -4.71 -13.82
N TYR A 454 -14.69 -4.15 -12.62
CA TYR A 454 -15.72 -4.41 -11.63
C TYR A 454 -16.35 -3.08 -11.21
N LYS A 455 -17.69 -3.02 -11.08
CA LYS A 455 -18.37 -1.80 -10.59
C LYS A 455 -18.17 -1.61 -9.08
N ASP A 456 -18.11 -2.71 -8.33
CA ASP A 456 -17.77 -2.73 -6.91
C ASP A 456 -17.13 -4.07 -6.51
N MET A 457 -16.51 -4.15 -5.35
CA MET A 457 -15.87 -5.36 -4.79
C MET A 457 -15.90 -5.32 -3.25
N ASN A 458 -15.85 -6.50 -2.60
CA ASN A 458 -15.60 -6.57 -1.15
C ASN A 458 -14.31 -5.80 -0.78
N ARG A 459 -14.42 -4.83 0.14
CA ARG A 459 -13.31 -3.93 0.51
C ARG A 459 -12.12 -4.67 1.10
N MET A 460 -12.32 -5.76 1.83
CA MET A 460 -11.25 -6.56 2.40
C MET A 460 -10.41 -7.25 1.31
N VAL A 461 -11.09 -7.82 0.31
CA VAL A 461 -10.46 -8.47 -0.85
C VAL A 461 -9.73 -7.45 -1.74
N ALA A 462 -10.33 -6.26 -1.93
CA ALA A 462 -9.70 -5.20 -2.69
C ALA A 462 -8.44 -4.64 -1.98
N PHE A 463 -8.53 -4.47 -0.65
CA PHE A 463 -7.44 -4.04 0.22
C PHE A 463 -6.28 -5.04 0.22
N GLU A 464 -6.57 -6.32 0.42
CA GLU A 464 -5.59 -7.41 0.35
C GLU A 464 -4.83 -7.39 -0.98
N LYS A 465 -5.53 -7.30 -2.11
CA LYS A 465 -4.91 -7.26 -3.44
C LYS A 465 -4.00 -6.06 -3.64
N ALA A 466 -4.43 -4.86 -3.20
CA ALA A 466 -3.58 -3.67 -3.26
C ALA A 466 -2.32 -3.80 -2.38
N LEU A 467 -2.44 -4.35 -1.17
CA LEU A 467 -1.29 -4.58 -0.30
C LEU A 467 -0.34 -5.65 -0.83
N LEU A 468 -0.83 -6.69 -1.51
CA LEU A 468 0.02 -7.68 -2.19
C LEU A 468 0.79 -7.06 -3.38
N THR A 469 0.13 -6.19 -4.16
CA THR A 469 0.80 -5.41 -5.22
C THR A 469 1.86 -4.48 -4.63
N TRP A 470 1.57 -3.80 -3.51
CA TRP A 470 2.55 -2.98 -2.78
C TRP A 470 3.71 -3.81 -2.22
N ALA A 471 3.45 -4.97 -1.61
CA ALA A 471 4.48 -5.85 -1.08
C ALA A 471 5.46 -6.31 -2.18
N LYS A 472 4.92 -6.73 -3.33
CA LYS A 472 5.73 -7.06 -4.53
C LYS A 472 6.52 -5.85 -5.03
N TRP A 473 5.95 -4.65 -4.99
CA TRP A 473 6.65 -3.43 -5.37
C TRP A 473 7.85 -3.17 -4.43
N ILE A 474 7.68 -3.32 -3.11
CA ILE A 474 8.77 -3.21 -2.14
C ILE A 474 9.88 -4.19 -2.46
N ASP A 475 9.55 -5.48 -2.59
CA ASP A 475 10.52 -6.55 -2.88
C ASP A 475 11.31 -6.37 -4.18
N THR A 476 10.75 -5.61 -5.13
CA THR A 476 11.38 -5.35 -6.44
C THR A 476 12.21 -4.05 -6.46
N ASN A 477 11.93 -3.08 -5.60
CA ASN A 477 12.40 -1.69 -5.76
C ASN A 477 13.15 -1.10 -4.56
N ILE A 478 13.16 -1.77 -3.41
CA ILE A 478 13.83 -1.28 -2.19
C ILE A 478 15.16 -2.00 -1.99
N ASP A 479 16.21 -1.24 -1.68
CA ASP A 479 17.45 -1.77 -1.14
C ASP A 479 17.47 -1.57 0.38
N PRO A 480 17.15 -2.60 1.17
CA PRO A 480 17.03 -2.45 2.62
C PRO A 480 18.37 -2.20 3.32
N SER A 481 19.51 -2.38 2.64
CA SER A 481 20.83 -1.98 3.18
C SER A 481 21.02 -0.46 3.25
N LYS A 482 20.26 0.27 2.41
CA LYS A 482 20.31 1.74 2.29
C LYS A 482 19.04 2.41 2.81
N GLN A 483 17.89 1.76 2.64
CA GLN A 483 16.56 2.31 2.89
C GLN A 483 15.87 1.61 4.07
N LEU A 484 15.19 2.38 4.91
CA LEU A 484 14.33 1.89 5.98
C LEU A 484 12.86 1.94 5.54
N VAL A 485 12.10 0.88 5.78
CA VAL A 485 10.66 0.82 5.43
C VAL A 485 9.83 0.55 6.68
N PHE A 486 8.80 1.37 6.88
CA PHE A 486 7.80 1.22 7.92
C PHE A 486 6.40 1.17 7.30
N PHE A 487 5.48 0.46 7.95
CA PHE A 487 4.07 0.50 7.60
C PHE A 487 3.25 0.76 8.89
N GLN A 488 2.59 1.91 8.94
CA GLN A 488 1.76 2.33 10.07
C GLN A 488 0.54 1.40 10.21
N GLY A 489 0.25 0.96 11.44
CA GLY A 489 -0.91 0.11 11.75
C GLY A 489 -2.26 0.74 11.35
N VAL A 490 -3.28 -0.10 11.24
CA VAL A 490 -4.67 0.34 11.02
C VAL A 490 -5.11 1.25 12.18
N SER A 491 -5.35 2.53 11.88
CA SER A 491 -5.96 3.44 12.87
C SER A 491 -7.44 3.11 13.05
N PRO A 492 -7.93 2.95 14.29
CA PRO A 492 -9.36 2.84 14.57
C PRO A 492 -10.08 4.16 14.30
N SER A 493 -11.41 4.12 14.27
CA SER A 493 -12.29 5.28 14.12
C SER A 493 -13.37 5.23 15.19
N HIS A 494 -13.51 6.31 15.98
CA HIS A 494 -14.38 6.34 17.16
C HIS A 494 -15.71 7.06 16.86
N TYR A 495 -16.57 6.41 16.08
CA TYR A 495 -17.87 6.97 15.68
C TYR A 495 -19.07 6.40 16.43
N ASN A 496 -18.92 5.32 17.21
CA ASN A 496 -20.01 4.67 17.92
C ASN A 496 -19.63 4.37 19.37
N GLY A 497 -20.35 4.95 20.34
CA GLY A 497 -20.06 4.80 21.76
C GLY A 497 -20.14 3.36 22.27
N THR A 498 -20.92 2.50 21.61
CA THR A 498 -20.96 1.06 21.91
C THR A 498 -19.58 0.41 21.78
N ASP A 499 -18.72 0.91 20.91
CA ASP A 499 -17.38 0.34 20.67
C ASP A 499 -16.45 0.50 21.89
N TRP A 500 -16.79 1.40 22.81
CA TRP A 500 -16.11 1.63 24.10
C TRP A 500 -17.07 1.62 25.30
N SER A 501 -18.12 0.80 25.23
CA SER A 501 -19.06 0.56 26.34
C SER A 501 -19.84 1.78 26.85
N GLN A 502 -20.07 2.79 25.98
CA GLN A 502 -20.92 3.95 26.25
C GLN A 502 -22.12 3.99 25.26
N PRO A 503 -23.06 3.04 25.36
CA PRO A 503 -24.23 2.98 24.48
C PRO A 503 -25.09 4.25 24.63
N GLY A 504 -25.25 4.98 23.53
CA GLY A 504 -25.96 6.26 23.49
C GLY A 504 -25.16 7.38 22.81
N LEU A 505 -23.82 7.31 22.84
CA LEU A 505 -22.98 8.27 22.13
C LEU A 505 -22.83 7.93 20.64
N ARG A 506 -22.96 8.95 19.79
CA ARG A 506 -22.90 8.84 18.32
C ARG A 506 -21.58 9.35 17.70
N SER A 507 -20.57 9.61 18.52
CA SER A 507 -19.21 10.00 18.14
C SER A 507 -18.31 10.07 19.37
N CYS A 508 -17.00 10.24 19.17
CA CYS A 508 -16.04 10.60 20.22
C CYS A 508 -16.15 12.04 20.75
N SER A 509 -17.20 12.81 20.40
CA SER A 509 -17.40 14.15 20.96
C SER A 509 -17.59 14.08 22.48
N GLY A 510 -16.98 15.01 23.21
CA GLY A 510 -17.01 15.07 24.68
C GLY A 510 -16.06 14.10 25.41
N GLN A 511 -15.33 13.22 24.71
CA GLN A 511 -14.41 12.27 25.33
C GLN A 511 -13.05 12.91 25.65
N SER A 512 -12.78 13.23 26.92
CA SER A 512 -11.55 13.90 27.39
C SER A 512 -10.45 12.98 27.94
N GLN A 513 -10.78 11.74 28.26
CA GLN A 513 -9.88 10.75 28.86
C GLN A 513 -9.72 9.53 27.92
N PRO A 514 -8.55 8.86 27.89
CA PRO A 514 -8.40 7.57 27.22
C PRO A 514 -9.10 6.46 28.01
N LEU A 515 -9.34 5.33 27.35
CA LEU A 515 -9.79 4.11 28.03
C LEU A 515 -8.66 3.53 28.88
N SER A 516 -8.99 3.11 30.10
CA SER A 516 -8.06 2.41 30.98
C SER A 516 -7.97 0.92 30.61
N GLY A 517 -6.74 0.42 30.47
CA GLY A 517 -6.46 -1.00 30.16
C GLY A 517 -5.62 -1.19 28.91
N SER A 518 -5.22 -2.44 28.65
CA SER A 518 -4.40 -2.86 27.50
C SER A 518 -5.21 -3.31 26.29
N THR A 519 -6.54 -3.37 26.41
CA THR A 519 -7.42 -4.10 25.48
C THR A 519 -8.60 -3.21 25.06
N TYR A 520 -8.85 -3.09 23.75
CA TYR A 520 -9.97 -2.29 23.24
C TYR A 520 -11.29 -3.10 23.24
N PRO A 521 -12.41 -2.61 23.82
CA PRO A 521 -13.61 -3.41 24.04
C PRO A 521 -14.24 -4.00 22.76
N ALA A 522 -14.28 -3.26 21.65
CA ALA A 522 -14.81 -3.76 20.38
C ALA A 522 -13.87 -4.72 19.61
N GLY A 523 -12.71 -5.07 20.18
CA GLY A 523 -11.70 -5.88 19.50
C GLY A 523 -10.91 -5.11 18.44
N LEU A 524 -10.06 -5.83 17.70
CA LEU A 524 -9.19 -5.23 16.67
C LEU A 524 -9.90 -5.15 15.31
N PRO A 525 -9.70 -4.09 14.51
CA PRO A 525 -10.36 -3.96 13.22
C PRO A 525 -9.92 -5.08 12.26
N PRO A 526 -10.84 -5.73 11.51
CA PRO A 526 -10.50 -6.85 10.62
C PRO A 526 -9.41 -6.54 9.58
N ALA A 527 -9.32 -5.28 9.15
CA ALA A 527 -8.25 -4.79 8.27
C ALA A 527 -6.84 -5.03 8.81
N LEU A 528 -6.66 -5.03 10.13
CA LEU A 528 -5.36 -5.25 10.75
C LEU A 528 -4.85 -6.67 10.50
N ALA A 529 -5.74 -7.67 10.40
CA ALA A 529 -5.36 -9.03 10.01
C ALA A 529 -4.87 -9.09 8.56
N VAL A 530 -5.61 -8.49 7.63
CA VAL A 530 -5.21 -8.41 6.20
C VAL A 530 -3.89 -7.64 6.03
N GLN A 531 -3.71 -6.54 6.76
CA GLN A 531 -2.47 -5.77 6.74
C GLN A 531 -1.29 -6.58 7.29
N LYS A 532 -1.45 -7.29 8.42
CA LYS A 532 -0.41 -8.16 8.99
C LYS A 532 -0.02 -9.28 8.03
N ASN A 533 -1.00 -9.95 7.42
CA ASN A 533 -0.74 -11.02 6.44
C ASN A 533 0.02 -10.48 5.22
N SER A 534 -0.41 -9.34 4.67
CA SER A 534 0.18 -8.76 3.46
C SER A 534 1.59 -8.20 3.71
N THR A 535 1.82 -7.56 4.87
CA THR A 535 3.17 -7.08 5.25
C THR A 535 4.12 -8.25 5.54
N SER A 536 3.62 -9.37 6.06
CA SER A 536 4.38 -10.62 6.23
C SER A 536 4.71 -11.32 4.91
N ALA A 537 4.14 -10.89 3.78
CA ALA A 537 4.48 -11.40 2.45
C ALA A 537 5.78 -10.79 1.90
N VAL A 538 6.18 -9.59 2.37
CA VAL A 538 7.40 -8.89 1.93
C VAL A 538 8.64 -9.71 2.27
N VAL A 539 9.39 -10.13 1.25
CA VAL A 539 10.58 -10.97 1.35
C VAL A 539 11.78 -10.18 1.89
N LEU A 540 11.97 -8.92 1.48
CA LEU A 540 13.10 -8.08 1.93
C LEU A 540 13.09 -7.83 3.44
N LEU A 541 11.91 -7.69 4.05
CA LEU A 541 11.78 -7.51 5.50
C LEU A 541 12.18 -8.76 6.29
N LYS A 542 12.13 -9.95 5.68
CA LYS A 542 12.60 -11.21 6.29
C LYS A 542 14.13 -11.28 6.30
N HIS A 543 14.77 -10.85 5.22
CA HIS A 543 16.24 -10.82 5.14
C HIS A 543 16.88 -9.80 6.10
N PHE A 544 16.19 -8.70 6.44
CA PHE A 544 16.78 -7.65 7.28
C PHE A 544 16.80 -7.92 8.78
N SER A 545 16.10 -8.95 9.26
CA SER A 545 16.29 -9.47 10.62
C SER A 545 17.63 -10.21 10.81
N HIS A 546 18.36 -10.52 9.74
CA HIS A 546 19.56 -11.37 9.78
C HIS A 546 20.91 -10.63 9.57
N SER A 547 20.94 -9.35 9.18
CA SER A 547 22.16 -8.72 8.61
C SER A 547 22.88 -7.65 9.45
N ARG A 548 22.45 -7.36 10.69
CA ARG A 548 23.19 -6.49 11.63
C ARG A 548 23.52 -7.21 12.92
N GLY A 549 24.73 -7.77 12.98
CA GLY A 549 25.22 -8.53 14.11
C GLY A 549 25.64 -7.68 15.33
N SER A 550 25.44 -8.28 16.50
CA SER A 550 26.12 -8.04 17.79
C SER A 550 26.17 -6.62 18.36
N SER A 551 25.13 -6.22 19.09
CA SER A 551 25.27 -5.91 20.53
C SER A 551 23.89 -5.83 21.21
N LYS A 552 23.61 -6.78 22.12
CA LYS A 552 22.32 -7.04 22.80
C LYS A 552 21.17 -7.45 21.87
N SER A 553 20.62 -8.63 22.14
CA SER A 553 19.62 -9.29 21.31
C SER A 553 18.30 -8.53 21.25
N SER A 554 17.75 -8.40 20.03
CA SER A 554 16.32 -8.62 19.87
C SER A 554 16.06 -10.09 20.24
N SER A 555 15.33 -10.33 21.32
CA SER A 555 14.94 -11.69 21.76
C SER A 555 14.39 -12.46 20.57
N CYS A 556 15.01 -13.62 20.24
CA CYS A 556 14.49 -14.46 19.18
C CYS A 556 13.36 -15.31 19.73
N ASP A 557 12.17 -15.16 19.16
CA ASP A 557 11.08 -16.09 19.43
C ASP A 557 11.35 -17.41 18.68
N PHE A 558 11.93 -18.38 19.38
CA PHE A 558 12.17 -19.72 18.85
C PHE A 558 10.89 -20.46 18.43
N PHE A 559 9.72 -20.01 18.89
CA PHE A 559 8.43 -20.68 18.73
C PHE A 559 7.61 -20.13 17.54
N GLN A 560 8.03 -19.02 16.92
CA GLN A 560 7.41 -18.46 15.71
C GLN A 560 8.27 -18.68 14.47
N GLY A 561 7.76 -19.45 13.51
CA GLY A 561 8.52 -19.93 12.35
C GLY A 561 7.70 -20.75 11.37
N SER A 562 8.40 -21.56 10.58
CA SER A 562 7.81 -22.51 9.65
C SER A 562 8.65 -23.78 9.56
N TRP A 563 8.02 -24.90 9.19
CA TRP A 563 8.74 -26.11 8.85
C TRP A 563 9.36 -25.99 7.45
N ILE A 564 10.65 -26.32 7.36
CA ILE A 564 11.39 -26.41 6.11
C ILE A 564 11.79 -27.86 5.86
N TYR A 565 11.84 -28.25 4.59
CA TYR A 565 12.41 -29.53 4.20
C TYR A 565 13.93 -29.48 4.31
N ASP A 566 14.53 -30.51 4.90
CA ASP A 566 15.97 -30.67 5.10
C ASP A 566 16.35 -32.13 4.91
N ASP A 567 17.13 -32.42 3.86
CA ASP A 567 17.60 -33.78 3.56
C ASP A 567 18.53 -34.35 4.63
N SER A 568 19.14 -33.51 5.47
CA SER A 568 20.01 -33.95 6.56
C SER A 568 19.24 -34.54 7.76
N TYR A 569 17.91 -34.39 7.79
CA TYR A 569 17.06 -34.95 8.86
C TYR A 569 16.63 -36.40 8.52
N PRO A 570 16.19 -37.23 9.48
CA PRO A 570 16.14 -36.96 10.92
C PRO A 570 17.54 -36.92 11.55
N LEU A 571 17.65 -36.36 12.76
CA LEU A 571 18.92 -36.21 13.48
C LEU A 571 19.58 -37.56 13.84
N TYR A 572 18.79 -38.64 13.90
CA TYR A 572 19.21 -39.99 14.26
C TYR A 572 18.29 -41.04 13.61
N ASN A 573 18.77 -42.28 13.53
CA ASN A 573 17.93 -43.43 13.19
C ASN A 573 17.30 -44.00 14.47
N SER A 574 15.99 -43.87 14.66
CA SER A 574 15.32 -44.33 15.89
C SER A 574 15.37 -45.83 16.13
N SER A 575 15.66 -46.65 15.10
CA SER A 575 15.80 -48.11 15.25
C SER A 575 16.95 -48.54 16.17
N ILE A 576 17.92 -47.67 16.48
CA ILE A 576 19.00 -47.98 17.43
C ILE A 576 18.54 -47.89 18.89
N CYS A 577 17.44 -47.19 19.16
CA CYS A 577 16.91 -46.96 20.51
C CYS A 577 15.88 -48.03 20.89
N SER A 578 16.36 -49.21 21.28
CA SER A 578 15.54 -50.38 21.64
C SER A 578 14.54 -50.17 22.79
N PHE A 579 14.67 -49.06 23.53
CA PHE A 579 13.80 -48.70 24.66
C PHE A 579 12.60 -47.80 24.30
N ILE A 580 12.46 -47.35 23.05
CA ILE A 580 11.28 -46.61 22.57
C ILE A 580 10.04 -47.52 22.67
N GLU A 581 8.96 -47.01 23.24
CA GLU A 581 7.71 -47.76 23.38
C GLU A 581 7.00 -47.92 22.03
N GLY A 582 6.32 -49.05 21.87
CA GLY A 582 5.70 -49.46 20.59
C GLY A 582 4.84 -48.36 19.97
N GLN A 583 4.05 -47.63 20.77
CA GLN A 583 3.16 -46.56 20.29
C GLN A 583 3.84 -45.42 19.51
N PHE A 584 5.16 -45.25 19.61
CA PHE A 584 5.89 -44.20 18.90
C PHE A 584 6.83 -44.73 17.80
N ASN A 585 7.05 -46.04 17.71
CA ASN A 585 7.99 -46.67 16.76
C ASN A 585 7.36 -46.89 15.38
N CYS A 586 6.93 -45.81 14.72
CA CYS A 586 6.15 -45.88 13.48
C CYS A 586 6.87 -46.65 12.35
N GLN A 587 8.17 -46.44 12.15
CA GLN A 587 8.95 -47.17 11.14
C GLN A 587 9.03 -48.67 11.48
N GLY A 588 9.28 -49.03 12.75
CA GLY A 588 9.28 -50.43 13.20
C GLY A 588 7.91 -51.10 13.11
N ASN A 589 6.83 -50.33 13.19
CA ASN A 589 5.45 -50.77 13.01
C ASN A 589 4.99 -50.76 11.53
N GLY A 590 5.90 -50.54 10.58
CA GLY A 590 5.64 -50.67 9.15
C GLY A 590 5.19 -49.41 8.42
N ARG A 591 5.34 -48.21 9.00
CA ARG A 591 5.11 -46.94 8.29
C ARG A 591 6.14 -46.78 7.17
N SER A 592 5.69 -46.82 5.91
CA SER A 592 6.57 -46.83 4.75
C SER A 592 7.04 -45.44 4.28
N ASP A 593 6.26 -44.39 4.52
CA ASP A 593 6.66 -43.04 4.18
C ASP A 593 7.72 -42.51 5.16
N LYS A 594 8.70 -41.77 4.64
CA LYS A 594 9.80 -41.16 5.40
C LYS A 594 9.82 -39.64 5.29
N LEU A 595 8.86 -39.05 4.57
CA LEU A 595 8.82 -37.62 4.29
C LEU A 595 8.62 -36.79 5.56
N TYR A 596 7.80 -37.26 6.50
CA TYR A 596 7.60 -36.61 7.81
C TYR A 596 8.90 -36.48 8.63
N LEU A 597 9.91 -37.33 8.38
CA LEU A 597 11.21 -37.28 9.05
C LEU A 597 12.12 -36.17 8.51
N LYS A 598 11.83 -35.60 7.34
CA LYS A 598 12.68 -34.63 6.61
C LYS A 598 12.37 -33.16 6.92
N TYR A 599 11.71 -32.87 8.03
CA TYR A 599 11.30 -31.50 8.36
C TYR A 599 12.04 -30.95 9.57
N LYS A 600 12.74 -29.83 9.36
CA LYS A 600 13.39 -29.01 10.38
C LYS A 600 12.51 -27.81 10.71
N TRP A 601 12.40 -27.44 11.98
CA TRP A 601 11.77 -26.17 12.37
C TRP A 601 12.76 -25.02 12.18
N LYS A 602 12.32 -23.96 11.49
CA LYS A 602 13.08 -22.73 11.30
C LYS A 602 12.31 -21.54 11.91
N PRO A 603 12.81 -20.93 13.00
CA PRO A 603 12.28 -19.68 13.52
C PRO A 603 12.37 -18.55 12.49
N THR A 604 11.51 -17.54 12.63
CA THR A 604 11.38 -16.46 11.65
C THR A 604 12.55 -15.47 11.73
N ALA A 605 13.03 -15.20 12.96
CA ALA A 605 14.00 -14.14 13.23
C ALA A 605 15.45 -14.64 13.38
N CYS A 606 15.67 -15.93 13.65
CA CYS A 606 16.99 -16.53 13.86
C CYS A 606 17.02 -18.02 13.44
N GLU A 607 18.21 -18.62 13.47
CA GLU A 607 18.38 -20.08 13.43
C GLU A 607 18.40 -20.65 14.85
N LEU A 608 17.90 -21.88 15.03
CA LEU A 608 18.13 -22.64 16.26
C LEU A 608 19.59 -23.10 16.34
N PRO A 609 20.20 -23.16 17.54
CA PRO A 609 21.46 -23.86 17.72
C PRO A 609 21.29 -25.33 17.30
N LYS A 610 22.27 -25.85 16.54
CA LYS A 610 22.29 -27.26 16.16
C LYS A 610 22.39 -28.10 17.44
N PHE A 611 21.48 -29.06 17.60
CA PHE A 611 21.50 -29.95 18.76
C PHE A 611 22.81 -30.74 18.83
N ASP A 612 23.48 -30.65 19.97
CA ASP A 612 24.67 -31.40 20.31
C ASP A 612 24.41 -32.13 21.64
N GLY A 613 24.27 -33.46 21.58
CA GLY A 613 24.00 -34.28 22.76
C GLY A 613 25.19 -34.38 23.73
N LEU A 614 26.42 -34.16 23.27
CA LEU A 614 27.61 -34.13 24.11
C LEU A 614 27.69 -32.80 24.87
N ASP A 615 27.39 -31.68 24.22
CA ASP A 615 27.23 -30.37 24.89
C ASP A 615 26.08 -30.40 25.90
N PHE A 616 24.92 -30.93 25.51
CA PHE A 616 23.79 -31.13 26.43
C PHE A 616 24.21 -31.87 27.71
N LEU A 617 24.83 -33.05 27.58
CA LEU A 617 25.27 -33.86 28.74
C LEU A 617 26.35 -33.17 29.58
N ARG A 618 27.17 -32.29 29.00
CA ARG A 618 28.15 -31.48 29.73
C ARG A 618 27.49 -30.39 30.56
N ARG A 619 26.54 -29.64 29.99
CA ARG A 619 25.76 -28.59 30.69
C ARG A 619 25.00 -29.16 31.87
N VAL A 620 24.29 -30.27 31.66
CA VAL A 620 23.47 -30.89 32.71
C VAL A 620 24.24 -31.92 33.55
N LYS A 621 25.59 -31.92 33.53
CA LYS A 621 26.40 -32.93 34.24
C LYS A 621 26.10 -32.95 35.74
N GLY A 622 25.81 -34.12 36.29
CA GLY A 622 25.42 -34.30 37.68
C GLY A 622 24.00 -33.85 38.04
N LYS A 623 23.19 -33.44 37.06
CA LYS A 623 21.84 -32.87 37.26
C LYS A 623 20.72 -33.91 37.12
N LYS A 624 19.59 -33.61 37.74
CA LYS A 624 18.35 -34.36 37.64
C LYS A 624 17.28 -33.53 36.93
N ILE A 625 16.84 -34.00 35.76
CA ILE A 625 15.76 -33.42 34.97
C ILE A 625 14.54 -34.32 35.12
N MET A 626 13.40 -33.78 35.53
CA MET A 626 12.14 -34.54 35.59
C MET A 626 11.11 -33.96 34.62
N PHE A 627 10.52 -34.84 33.81
CA PHE A 627 9.32 -34.60 33.01
C PHE A 627 8.09 -35.04 33.83
N ILE A 628 7.10 -34.16 33.98
CA ILE A 628 5.90 -34.40 34.79
C ILE A 628 4.68 -34.13 33.91
N GLY A 629 3.81 -35.13 33.74
CA GLY A 629 2.61 -34.90 32.94
C GLY A 629 1.93 -36.16 32.41
N ASP A 630 1.23 -35.97 31.29
CA ASP A 630 0.50 -37.02 30.58
C ASP A 630 1.41 -37.81 29.61
N SER A 631 0.80 -38.60 28.71
CA SER A 631 1.54 -39.44 27.75
C SER A 631 2.37 -38.65 26.72
N LEU A 632 2.18 -37.33 26.61
CA LEU A 632 3.01 -36.46 25.77
C LEU A 632 4.35 -36.14 26.44
N SER A 633 4.41 -36.08 27.78
CA SER A 633 5.67 -36.00 28.54
C SER A 633 6.54 -37.25 28.32
N LEU A 634 5.91 -38.44 28.31
CA LEU A 634 6.58 -39.69 27.95
C LEU A 634 7.15 -39.63 26.53
N ASN A 635 6.36 -39.11 25.57
CA ASN A 635 6.76 -39.02 24.17
C ASN A 635 7.98 -38.11 23.98
N GLN A 636 8.03 -36.97 24.70
CA GLN A 636 9.20 -36.07 24.70
C GLN A 636 10.41 -36.66 25.44
N TRP A 637 10.20 -37.34 26.57
CA TRP A 637 11.26 -37.99 27.34
C TRP A 637 11.93 -39.14 26.56
N GLN A 638 11.15 -39.95 25.83
CA GLN A 638 11.70 -41.00 24.96
C GLN A 638 12.45 -40.44 23.74
N SER A 639 12.00 -39.30 23.20
CA SER A 639 12.77 -38.55 22.20
C SER A 639 14.12 -38.10 22.74
N LEU A 640 14.16 -37.41 23.89
CA LEU A 640 15.41 -36.87 24.45
C LEU A 640 16.41 -37.96 24.78
N THR A 641 15.95 -39.02 25.48
CA THR A 641 16.80 -40.17 25.84
C THR A 641 17.37 -40.86 24.60
N CYS A 642 16.58 -40.98 23.52
CA CYS A 642 17.06 -41.52 22.26
C CYS A 642 18.02 -40.57 21.52
N MET A 643 17.75 -39.26 21.45
CA MET A 643 18.65 -38.27 20.84
C MET A 643 20.04 -38.27 21.49
N LEU A 644 20.08 -38.38 22.83
CA LEU A 644 21.33 -38.44 23.59
C LEU A 644 22.06 -39.78 23.40
N HIS A 645 21.33 -40.90 23.48
CA HIS A 645 21.92 -42.22 23.21
C HIS A 645 22.43 -42.33 21.77
N ALA A 646 21.71 -41.80 20.79
CA ALA A 646 22.13 -41.76 19.39
C ALA A 646 23.40 -40.92 19.15
N THR A 647 23.61 -39.87 19.95
CA THR A 647 24.81 -39.03 19.86
C THR A 647 26.04 -39.76 20.39
N LEU A 648 25.88 -40.56 21.45
CA LEU A 648 26.97 -41.32 22.08
C LEU A 648 26.52 -42.77 22.42
N PRO A 649 26.37 -43.66 21.42
CA PRO A 649 25.80 -45.01 21.61
C PRO A 649 26.60 -45.90 22.55
N GLN A 650 27.89 -45.59 22.74
CA GLN A 650 28.83 -46.30 23.60
C GLN A 650 28.69 -45.97 25.10
N LEU A 651 27.92 -44.94 25.50
CA LEU A 651 27.74 -44.62 26.92
C LEU A 651 26.85 -45.64 27.61
N ASN A 652 27.26 -46.06 28.81
CA ASN A 652 26.44 -46.93 29.63
C ASN A 652 25.25 -46.16 30.22
N PHE A 653 24.05 -46.62 29.89
CA PHE A 653 22.81 -46.11 30.47
C PHE A 653 22.08 -47.18 31.27
N THR A 654 21.28 -46.75 32.25
CA THR A 654 20.40 -47.64 33.01
C THR A 654 18.98 -47.08 33.04
N ILE A 655 17.99 -47.92 32.74
CA ILE A 655 16.56 -47.57 32.85
C ILE A 655 15.95 -48.35 34.01
N LYS A 656 15.42 -47.63 35.01
CA LYS A 656 14.62 -48.21 36.10
C LYS A 656 13.21 -47.68 36.02
N ARG A 657 12.22 -48.57 36.01
CA ARG A 657 10.79 -48.24 36.06
C ARG A 657 10.22 -48.74 37.38
N THR A 658 9.52 -47.90 38.12
CA THR A 658 8.99 -48.20 39.45
C THR A 658 7.66 -47.46 39.63
N GLY A 659 6.55 -48.18 39.49
CA GLY A 659 5.22 -47.58 39.37
C GLY A 659 5.17 -46.55 38.23
N ASP A 660 4.63 -45.38 38.53
CA ASP A 660 4.48 -44.26 37.60
C ASP A 660 5.76 -43.44 37.33
N VAL A 661 6.90 -43.85 37.92
CA VAL A 661 8.19 -43.19 37.75
C VAL A 661 9.12 -44.04 36.89
N SER A 662 9.71 -43.42 35.86
CA SER A 662 10.77 -44.00 35.02
C SER A 662 12.03 -43.14 35.13
N ASN A 663 13.19 -43.73 35.43
CA ASN A 663 14.47 -43.03 35.55
C ASN A 663 15.47 -43.60 34.55
N PHE A 664 15.96 -42.76 33.64
CA PHE A 664 17.02 -43.08 32.68
C PHE A 664 18.29 -42.32 33.09
N VAL A 665 19.36 -43.05 33.40
CA VAL A 665 20.61 -42.45 33.90
C VAL A 665 21.76 -42.70 32.93
N PHE A 666 22.44 -41.63 32.49
CA PHE A 666 23.73 -41.69 31.81
C PHE A 666 24.84 -41.67 32.87
N GLN A 667 25.48 -42.81 33.10
CA GLN A 667 26.38 -43.02 34.25
C GLN A 667 27.61 -42.11 34.19
N ASP A 668 28.25 -42.02 33.03
CA ASP A 668 29.52 -41.29 32.83
C ASP A 668 29.42 -39.77 33.05
N TYR A 669 28.20 -39.22 32.97
CA TYR A 669 27.90 -37.81 33.24
C TYR A 669 27.10 -37.61 34.54
N ASN A 670 26.72 -38.69 35.22
CA ASN A 670 25.80 -38.68 36.37
C ASN A 670 24.51 -37.88 36.10
N VAL A 671 23.96 -37.99 34.87
CA VAL A 671 22.75 -37.28 34.45
C VAL A 671 21.57 -38.20 34.61
N SER A 672 20.53 -37.75 35.34
CA SER A 672 19.29 -38.50 35.47
C SER A 672 18.16 -37.78 34.73
N LEU A 673 17.51 -38.48 33.80
CA LEU A 673 16.31 -38.06 33.09
C LEU A 673 15.12 -38.88 33.61
N ILE A 674 14.28 -38.26 34.41
CA ILE A 674 13.13 -38.88 35.08
C ILE A 674 11.84 -38.51 34.33
N LEU A 675 10.92 -39.45 34.23
CA LEU A 675 9.51 -39.23 33.90
C LEU A 675 8.67 -39.59 35.12
N SER A 676 7.73 -38.71 35.46
CA SER A 676 6.70 -38.90 36.49
C SER A 676 5.32 -38.75 35.86
N ARG A 677 4.56 -39.85 35.76
CA ARG A 677 3.23 -39.84 35.14
C ARG A 677 2.22 -39.20 36.09
N ASN A 678 1.85 -37.96 35.83
CA ASN A 678 0.86 -37.18 36.58
C ASN A 678 0.00 -36.41 35.57
N ALA A 679 -0.90 -37.12 34.88
CA ALA A 679 -1.54 -36.63 33.65
C ALA A 679 -2.32 -35.31 33.80
N PHE A 680 -2.86 -35.03 34.99
CA PHE A 680 -3.64 -33.84 35.29
C PHE A 680 -2.86 -32.81 36.13
N LEU A 681 -1.63 -33.15 36.58
CA LEU A 681 -0.85 -32.51 37.65
C LEU A 681 -1.52 -32.50 39.03
N VAL A 682 -2.83 -32.28 39.09
CA VAL A 682 -3.67 -32.40 40.28
C VAL A 682 -4.04 -33.84 40.61
N ASP A 683 -4.38 -34.08 41.87
CA ASP A 683 -4.57 -35.43 42.40
C ASP A 683 -5.83 -36.11 41.84
N LEU A 684 -5.64 -37.32 41.31
CA LEU A 684 -6.72 -38.25 40.97
C LEU A 684 -6.74 -39.37 42.01
N VAL A 685 -7.68 -39.30 42.95
CA VAL A 685 -7.76 -40.22 44.10
C VAL A 685 -8.94 -41.17 43.98
N LYS A 686 -8.82 -42.37 44.57
CA LYS A 686 -9.95 -43.32 44.68
C LYS A 686 -10.62 -43.17 46.03
N GLU A 687 -11.83 -42.66 46.05
CA GLU A 687 -12.66 -42.52 47.25
C GLU A 687 -13.80 -43.56 47.28
N LYS A 688 -14.60 -43.55 48.35
CA LYS A 688 -15.78 -44.42 48.50
C LYS A 688 -16.82 -44.20 47.40
N ILE A 689 -16.91 -42.98 46.86
CA ILE A 689 -17.86 -42.63 45.79
C ILE A 689 -17.38 -43.03 44.39
N GLY A 690 -16.07 -43.23 44.19
CA GLY A 690 -15.46 -43.45 42.87
C GLY A 690 -14.09 -42.79 42.75
N ARG A 691 -13.58 -42.67 41.52
CA ARG A 691 -12.35 -41.93 41.19
C ARG A 691 -12.67 -40.44 41.13
N VAL A 692 -12.05 -39.64 41.99
CA VAL A 692 -12.30 -38.19 42.12
C VAL A 692 -11.07 -37.42 41.66
N LEU A 693 -11.23 -36.56 40.65
CA LEU A 693 -10.21 -35.59 40.23
C LEU A 693 -10.35 -34.32 41.09
N LYS A 694 -9.40 -34.08 42.00
CA LYS A 694 -9.43 -32.95 42.94
C LYS A 694 -8.67 -31.76 42.37
N LEU A 695 -9.39 -30.77 41.84
CA LEU A 695 -8.80 -29.64 41.12
C LEU A 695 -7.95 -28.70 42.00
N ASP A 696 -8.06 -28.82 43.32
CA ASP A 696 -7.45 -27.99 44.36
C ASP A 696 -6.36 -28.71 45.18
N SER A 697 -5.98 -29.95 44.81
CA SER A 697 -5.00 -30.76 45.53
C SER A 697 -3.84 -31.23 44.64
N ILE A 698 -2.61 -31.12 45.16
CA ILE A 698 -1.37 -31.65 44.56
C ILE A 698 -0.49 -32.24 45.68
N GLN A 699 -0.92 -33.38 46.22
CA GLN A 699 -0.17 -34.16 47.22
C GLN A 699 1.02 -34.88 46.59
N ASN A 700 0.87 -35.36 45.35
CA ASN A 700 1.96 -35.99 44.60
C ASN A 700 3.14 -35.04 44.32
N GLY A 701 2.95 -33.72 44.48
CA GLY A 701 3.97 -32.71 44.21
C GLY A 701 5.22 -32.81 45.09
N ASP A 702 5.14 -33.41 46.28
CA ASP A 702 6.32 -33.62 47.12
C ASP A 702 7.42 -34.43 46.42
N ALA A 703 7.05 -35.35 45.53
CA ALA A 703 7.99 -36.14 44.72
C ALA A 703 8.75 -35.32 43.66
N TRP A 704 8.32 -34.10 43.35
CA TRP A 704 8.96 -33.21 42.37
C TRP A 704 9.97 -32.24 42.99
N LYS A 705 10.07 -32.21 44.33
CA LYS A 705 10.99 -31.32 45.06
C LYS A 705 12.45 -31.78 44.91
N GLY A 706 13.39 -30.84 44.88
CA GLY A 706 14.83 -31.13 44.87
C GLY A 706 15.42 -31.57 43.53
N PHE A 707 14.70 -31.40 42.42
CA PHE A 707 15.22 -31.57 41.06
C PHE A 707 15.79 -30.26 40.53
N ASP A 708 16.82 -30.35 39.66
CA ASP A 708 17.46 -29.17 39.07
C ASP A 708 16.63 -28.57 37.92
N VAL A 709 15.89 -29.42 37.20
CA VAL A 709 15.00 -29.01 36.11
C VAL A 709 13.68 -29.78 36.19
N LEU A 710 12.57 -29.06 36.12
CA LEU A 710 11.21 -29.60 36.04
C LEU A 710 10.58 -29.19 34.70
N ILE A 711 10.04 -30.15 33.95
CA ILE A 711 9.36 -29.92 32.67
C ILE A 711 7.93 -30.45 32.80
N PHE A 712 6.98 -29.54 32.99
CA PHE A 712 5.57 -29.87 33.17
C PHE A 712 4.82 -29.91 31.83
N ASN A 713 3.89 -30.85 31.67
CA ASN A 713 2.90 -30.84 30.60
C ASN A 713 1.58 -31.37 31.13
N THR A 714 0.47 -30.82 30.65
CA THR A 714 -0.84 -31.45 30.83
C THR A 714 -1.84 -30.84 29.84
N TRP A 715 -2.57 -31.69 29.11
CA TRP A 715 -3.83 -31.32 28.41
C TRP A 715 -4.52 -32.53 27.79
N HIS A 716 -3.76 -33.47 27.20
CA HIS A 716 -4.32 -34.50 26.33
C HIS A 716 -5.39 -35.34 27.03
N TRP A 717 -5.12 -35.74 28.28
CA TRP A 717 -6.03 -36.58 29.06
C TRP A 717 -7.26 -35.85 29.58
N TRP A 718 -7.26 -34.51 29.67
CA TRP A 718 -8.45 -33.74 30.03
C TRP A 718 -9.56 -33.88 28.98
N LEU A 719 -9.20 -34.19 27.73
CA LEU A 719 -10.17 -34.39 26.65
C LEU A 719 -10.80 -35.79 26.62
N HIS A 720 -10.32 -36.73 27.44
CA HIS A 720 -10.87 -38.09 27.46
C HIS A 720 -12.33 -38.12 27.94
N LYS A 721 -13.11 -39.02 27.34
CA LYS A 721 -14.54 -39.25 27.64
C LYS A 721 -14.86 -40.74 27.61
N GLY A 722 -15.97 -41.13 28.22
CA GLY A 722 -16.42 -42.53 28.23
C GLY A 722 -15.39 -43.44 28.91
N SER A 723 -15.09 -44.60 28.30
CA SER A 723 -14.14 -45.59 28.84
C SER A 723 -12.70 -45.10 28.97
N GLN A 724 -12.32 -44.01 28.30
CA GLN A 724 -10.98 -43.39 28.43
C GLN A 724 -10.91 -42.38 29.59
N GLN A 725 -12.06 -41.98 30.18
CA GLN A 725 -12.09 -41.00 31.25
C GLN A 725 -11.54 -41.60 32.56
N SER A 726 -10.49 -40.97 33.09
CA SER A 726 -9.76 -41.48 34.25
C SER A 726 -10.47 -41.23 35.58
N TRP A 727 -11.50 -40.37 35.60
CA TRP A 727 -12.28 -39.98 36.78
C TRP A 727 -13.78 -40.26 36.59
N ASP A 728 -14.46 -40.50 37.70
CA ASP A 728 -15.91 -40.65 37.81
C ASP A 728 -16.57 -39.35 38.31
N PHE A 729 -15.83 -38.55 39.08
CA PHE A 729 -16.25 -37.25 39.63
C PHE A 729 -15.11 -36.22 39.57
N ILE A 730 -15.46 -34.94 39.60
CA ILE A 730 -14.54 -33.80 39.70
C ILE A 730 -14.87 -33.03 40.98
N GLN A 731 -13.88 -32.73 41.82
CA GLN A 731 -14.05 -31.94 43.04
C GLN A 731 -13.38 -30.57 42.91
N LYS A 732 -14.05 -29.54 43.45
CA LYS A 732 -13.53 -28.18 43.60
C LYS A 732 -13.98 -27.61 44.96
N GLY A 733 -13.05 -27.45 45.91
CA GLY A 733 -13.40 -27.19 47.29
C GLY A 733 -14.27 -28.31 47.84
N ASP A 734 -15.31 -27.95 48.60
CA ASP A 734 -16.27 -28.91 49.16
C ASP A 734 -17.33 -29.40 48.15
N GLN A 735 -17.27 -28.96 46.88
CA GLN A 735 -18.27 -29.28 45.86
C GLN A 735 -17.80 -30.41 44.93
N ILE A 736 -18.66 -31.42 44.76
CA ILE A 736 -18.43 -32.59 43.92
C ILE A 736 -19.38 -32.53 42.72
N TYR A 737 -18.82 -32.69 41.53
CA TYR A 737 -19.49 -32.67 40.23
C TYR A 737 -19.34 -34.03 39.56
N THR A 738 -20.37 -34.50 38.87
CA THR A 738 -20.26 -35.68 37.98
C THR A 738 -19.43 -35.37 36.74
N ASP A 739 -19.54 -34.15 36.21
CA ASP A 739 -18.78 -33.67 35.06
C ASP A 739 -18.69 -32.13 35.08
N MET A 740 -17.68 -31.56 34.42
CA MET A 740 -17.42 -30.11 34.34
C MET A 740 -16.94 -29.72 32.94
N ASP A 741 -17.11 -28.46 32.50
CA ASP A 741 -16.44 -28.02 31.27
C ASP A 741 -14.93 -28.27 31.35
N ARG A 742 -14.36 -28.84 30.27
CA ARG A 742 -12.96 -29.28 30.24
C ARG A 742 -11.98 -28.13 30.41
N LEU A 743 -12.26 -26.97 29.82
CA LEU A 743 -11.40 -25.80 29.89
C LEU A 743 -11.51 -25.10 31.26
N VAL A 744 -12.70 -25.10 31.87
CA VAL A 744 -12.89 -24.63 33.25
C VAL A 744 -12.11 -25.52 34.23
N ALA A 745 -12.30 -26.84 34.17
CA ALA A 745 -11.58 -27.77 35.04
C ALA A 745 -10.06 -27.66 34.87
N PHE A 746 -9.59 -27.56 33.63
CA PHE A 746 -8.19 -27.34 33.28
C PHE A 746 -7.61 -26.04 33.87
N LYS A 747 -8.34 -24.92 33.77
CA LYS A 747 -7.91 -23.63 34.34
C LYS A 747 -7.78 -23.68 35.86
N GLU A 748 -8.71 -24.33 36.55
CA GLU A 748 -8.64 -24.51 38.01
C GLU A 748 -7.44 -25.39 38.40
N GLY A 749 -7.22 -26.52 37.71
CA GLY A 749 -6.06 -27.38 37.95
C GLY A 749 -4.73 -26.69 37.69
N LEU A 750 -4.61 -25.92 36.61
CA LEU A 750 -3.42 -25.10 36.33
C LEU A 750 -3.20 -24.01 37.40
N LYS A 751 -4.27 -23.40 37.94
CA LYS A 751 -4.15 -22.43 39.03
C LYS A 751 -3.58 -23.09 40.29
N THR A 752 -4.06 -24.29 40.64
CA THR A 752 -3.51 -25.08 41.76
C THR A 752 -2.04 -25.46 41.53
N TRP A 753 -1.67 -25.86 40.31
CA TRP A 753 -0.27 -26.10 39.95
C TRP A 753 0.59 -24.83 40.07
N SER A 754 0.09 -23.67 39.63
CA SER A 754 0.82 -22.41 39.79
C SER A 754 1.05 -22.06 41.26
N ASN A 755 0.04 -22.21 42.12
CA ASN A 755 0.16 -22.04 43.57
C ASN A 755 1.17 -23.02 44.19
N TRP A 756 1.22 -24.26 43.70
CA TRP A 756 2.21 -25.25 44.15
C TRP A 756 3.63 -24.81 43.78
N VAL A 757 3.87 -24.29 42.57
CA VAL A 757 5.18 -23.74 42.16
C VAL A 757 5.54 -22.53 43.04
N GLU A 758 4.61 -21.60 43.23
CA GLU A 758 4.78 -20.42 44.10
C GLU A 758 5.08 -20.77 45.57
N SER A 759 4.62 -21.93 46.04
CA SER A 759 4.88 -22.38 47.41
C SER A 759 6.17 -23.21 47.56
N ASN A 760 6.54 -24.01 46.55
CA ASN A 760 7.52 -25.10 46.73
C ASN A 760 8.85 -24.94 45.96
N ILE A 761 8.92 -24.10 44.93
CA ILE A 761 10.10 -24.00 44.06
C ILE A 761 11.04 -22.85 44.45
N ASP A 762 12.34 -23.11 44.51
CA ASP A 762 13.38 -22.08 44.60
C ASP A 762 13.98 -21.86 43.19
N PRO A 763 13.72 -20.71 42.52
CA PRO A 763 14.17 -20.47 41.14
C PRO A 763 15.69 -20.28 41.01
N THR A 764 16.42 -20.18 42.14
CA THR A 764 17.89 -20.18 42.16
C THR A 764 18.46 -21.60 42.05
N LYS A 765 17.70 -22.62 42.44
CA LYS A 765 18.11 -24.04 42.46
C LYS A 765 17.45 -24.86 41.35
N THR A 766 16.18 -24.61 41.07
CA THR A 766 15.35 -25.38 40.14
C THR A 766 14.87 -24.50 39.00
N LYS A 767 15.12 -24.92 37.76
CA LYS A 767 14.50 -24.30 36.57
C LYS A 767 13.19 -24.99 36.25
N VAL A 768 12.13 -24.21 36.02
CA VAL A 768 10.81 -24.74 35.68
C VAL A 768 10.46 -24.37 34.25
N PHE A 769 10.13 -25.39 33.48
CA PHE A 769 9.61 -25.30 32.13
C PHE A 769 8.18 -25.85 32.09
N PHE A 770 7.37 -25.29 31.20
CA PHE A 770 6.10 -25.87 30.82
C PHE A 770 6.15 -26.19 29.33
N GLN A 771 6.02 -27.45 28.96
CA GLN A 771 5.83 -27.87 27.57
C GLN A 771 4.43 -27.40 27.15
N GLY A 772 4.36 -26.60 26.09
CA GLY A 772 3.11 -26.10 25.51
C GLY A 772 2.15 -27.20 25.07
N ILE A 773 0.95 -26.81 24.64
CA ILE A 773 -0.12 -27.75 24.36
C ILE A 773 0.19 -28.53 23.08
N SER A 774 0.32 -29.87 23.20
CA SER A 774 0.32 -30.72 22.01
C SER A 774 -1.10 -30.74 21.40
N PRO A 775 -1.25 -30.41 20.11
CA PRO A 775 -2.53 -30.54 19.41
C PRO A 775 -2.84 -32.00 19.10
N THR A 776 -4.05 -32.22 18.58
CA THR A 776 -4.46 -33.49 17.97
C THR A 776 -4.97 -33.22 16.56
N HIS A 777 -4.93 -34.22 15.68
CA HIS A 777 -5.35 -34.11 14.29
C HIS A 777 -6.46 -35.14 13.94
N TYR A 778 -7.50 -35.18 14.77
CA TYR A 778 -8.68 -36.04 14.55
C TYR A 778 -9.69 -35.46 13.56
N ASN A 779 -9.68 -34.15 13.31
CA ASN A 779 -10.65 -33.45 12.48
C ASN A 779 -9.98 -32.64 11.36
N GLY A 780 -9.99 -33.17 10.14
CA GLY A 780 -9.37 -32.54 8.98
C GLY A 780 -9.95 -31.20 8.56
N GLN A 781 -11.15 -30.83 9.03
CA GLN A 781 -11.70 -29.49 8.76
C GLN A 781 -10.87 -28.38 9.39
N GLU A 782 -10.13 -28.65 10.47
CA GLU A 782 -9.23 -27.69 11.10
C GLU A 782 -8.02 -27.30 10.23
N TRP A 783 -7.69 -28.10 9.21
CA TRP A 783 -6.68 -27.76 8.20
C TRP A 783 -7.23 -27.67 6.78
N ASN A 784 -8.54 -27.42 6.63
CA ASN A 784 -9.25 -27.34 5.36
C ASN A 784 -9.07 -28.59 4.46
N ALA A 785 -9.02 -29.79 5.05
CA ALA A 785 -8.97 -31.04 4.29
C ALA A 785 -10.19 -31.18 3.38
N SER A 786 -9.96 -31.67 2.16
CA SER A 786 -10.96 -31.80 1.10
C SER A 786 -12.07 -32.81 1.38
N LYS A 787 -11.91 -33.70 2.36
CA LYS A 787 -12.97 -34.59 2.86
C LYS A 787 -13.24 -34.28 4.33
N ALA A 788 -14.52 -34.16 4.69
CA ALA A 788 -14.94 -33.90 6.07
C ALA A 788 -14.50 -34.97 7.08
N SER A 789 -14.37 -36.23 6.63
CA SER A 789 -13.91 -37.37 7.45
C SER A 789 -12.39 -37.55 7.52
N SER A 790 -11.61 -36.60 6.97
CA SER A 790 -10.14 -36.67 7.03
C SER A 790 -9.65 -36.53 8.48
N ASN A 791 -8.53 -37.18 8.77
CA ASN A 791 -7.78 -37.08 10.03
C ASN A 791 -6.29 -37.32 9.68
N CYS A 792 -5.43 -37.53 10.67
CA CYS A 792 -3.99 -37.76 10.42
C CYS A 792 -3.64 -38.99 9.54
N ASN A 793 -4.56 -39.90 9.27
CA ASN A 793 -4.29 -41.08 8.44
C ASN A 793 -4.08 -40.72 6.95
N GLY A 794 -2.93 -41.13 6.41
CA GLY A 794 -2.51 -40.84 5.03
C GLY A 794 -1.82 -39.48 4.85
N GLU A 795 -1.73 -38.67 5.91
CA GLU A 795 -1.05 -37.38 5.87
C GLU A 795 0.47 -37.59 5.94
N THR A 796 1.19 -37.19 4.88
CA THR A 796 2.65 -37.42 4.73
C THR A 796 3.48 -36.14 4.67
N GLN A 797 2.81 -34.98 4.71
CA GLN A 797 3.41 -33.65 4.67
C GLN A 797 2.76 -32.70 5.69
N PRO A 798 3.53 -31.76 6.26
CA PRO A 798 3.01 -30.73 7.15
C PRO A 798 2.14 -29.72 6.39
N ILE A 799 1.45 -28.87 7.15
CA ILE A 799 0.78 -27.68 6.65
C ILE A 799 1.86 -26.64 6.33
N SER A 800 1.85 -26.12 5.10
CA SER A 800 2.83 -25.13 4.65
C SER A 800 2.61 -23.75 5.27
N GLY A 801 3.70 -23.06 5.58
CA GLY A 801 3.68 -21.70 6.14
C GLY A 801 3.83 -21.67 7.66
N SER A 802 3.28 -20.63 8.29
CA SER A 802 3.47 -20.29 9.70
C SER A 802 2.14 -20.04 10.45
N MET A 803 1.01 -20.52 9.90
CA MET A 803 -0.33 -20.32 10.47
C MET A 803 -1.16 -21.59 10.33
N TYR A 804 -1.82 -22.02 11.40
CA TYR A 804 -2.79 -23.13 11.37
C TYR A 804 -4.19 -22.60 11.04
N PRO A 805 -4.92 -23.15 10.05
CA PRO A 805 -6.22 -22.64 9.64
C PRO A 805 -7.29 -22.68 10.75
N GLY A 806 -7.26 -23.70 11.62
CA GLY A 806 -8.17 -23.85 12.75
C GLY A 806 -7.96 -22.85 13.89
N GLY A 807 -6.93 -22.01 13.81
CA GLY A 807 -6.66 -20.95 14.78
C GLY A 807 -6.03 -21.41 16.10
N PRO A 808 -5.96 -20.51 17.10
CA PRO A 808 -5.29 -20.77 18.38
C PRO A 808 -6.14 -21.66 19.31
N MET A 809 -5.48 -22.59 20.00
CA MET A 809 -6.13 -23.46 20.98
C MET A 809 -6.42 -22.73 22.30
N ALA A 810 -7.67 -22.81 22.80
CA ALA A 810 -8.07 -22.18 24.06
C ALA A 810 -7.26 -22.65 25.28
N ALA A 811 -6.84 -23.93 25.31
CA ALA A 811 -5.96 -24.48 26.34
C ALA A 811 -4.56 -23.82 26.33
N ALA A 812 -4.01 -23.52 25.15
CA ALA A 812 -2.72 -22.83 25.05
C ALA A 812 -2.82 -21.38 25.54
N THR A 813 -3.96 -20.71 25.29
CA THR A 813 -4.27 -19.41 25.89
C THR A 813 -4.35 -19.51 27.42
N ALA A 814 -4.99 -20.55 27.97
CA ALA A 814 -5.08 -20.76 29.41
C ALA A 814 -3.72 -20.99 30.08
N VAL A 815 -2.83 -21.77 29.47
CA VAL A 815 -1.44 -21.95 29.94
C VAL A 815 -0.69 -20.61 29.95
N LYS A 816 -0.78 -19.84 28.86
CA LYS A 816 -0.15 -18.52 28.75
C LYS A 816 -0.67 -17.54 29.81
N GLU A 817 -1.98 -17.51 30.01
CA GLU A 817 -2.66 -16.70 31.02
C GLU A 817 -2.17 -17.02 32.43
N VAL A 818 -2.15 -18.31 32.81
CA VAL A 818 -1.65 -18.75 34.13
C VAL A 818 -0.18 -18.40 34.31
N ILE A 819 0.70 -18.78 33.38
CA ILE A 819 2.14 -18.49 33.47
C ILE A 819 2.42 -16.98 33.55
N SER A 820 1.68 -16.16 32.81
CA SER A 820 1.85 -14.70 32.81
C SER A 820 1.50 -14.03 34.14
N ASN A 821 0.73 -14.71 35.00
CA ASN A 821 0.33 -14.22 36.33
C ASN A 821 1.21 -14.79 37.46
N MET A 822 2.20 -15.64 37.16
CA MET A 822 3.12 -16.19 38.15
C MET A 822 4.21 -15.17 38.51
N SER A 823 4.61 -15.19 39.79
CA SER A 823 5.73 -14.40 40.32
C SER A 823 7.07 -15.13 40.16
N LYS A 824 7.07 -16.47 40.24
CA LYS A 824 8.25 -17.29 39.93
C LYS A 824 8.38 -17.51 38.42
N PRO A 825 9.59 -17.42 37.87
CA PRO A 825 9.82 -17.59 36.43
C PRO A 825 9.57 -19.04 36.01
N VAL A 826 8.61 -19.23 35.11
CA VAL A 826 8.40 -20.47 34.37
C VAL A 826 8.62 -20.20 32.88
N THR A 827 9.45 -21.02 32.23
CA THR A 827 9.71 -20.90 30.80
C THR A 827 8.72 -21.76 30.00
N LEU A 828 7.84 -21.13 29.24
CA LEU A 828 6.95 -21.84 28.32
C LEU A 828 7.74 -22.27 27.07
N ILE A 829 7.83 -23.58 26.82
CA ILE A 829 8.28 -24.14 25.56
C ILE A 829 7.06 -24.19 24.64
N ASP A 830 6.75 -23.12 23.91
CA ASP A 830 5.48 -22.99 23.16
C ASP A 830 5.46 -23.82 21.87
N ILE A 831 5.34 -25.14 22.04
CA ILE A 831 5.29 -26.12 20.96
C ILE A 831 3.96 -26.13 20.20
N THR A 832 2.97 -25.31 20.58
CA THR A 832 1.58 -25.45 20.13
C THR A 832 1.45 -25.28 18.62
N LEU A 833 1.84 -24.10 18.11
CA LEU A 833 1.66 -23.74 16.69
C LEU A 833 2.52 -24.60 15.77
N LEU A 834 3.80 -24.80 16.12
CA LEU A 834 4.69 -25.63 15.31
C LEU A 834 4.18 -27.08 15.23
N SER A 835 3.58 -27.61 16.29
CA SER A 835 3.01 -28.97 16.27
C SER A 835 1.66 -29.01 15.54
N GLN A 836 0.86 -27.93 15.56
CA GLN A 836 -0.38 -27.83 14.76
C GLN A 836 -0.10 -27.89 13.26
N LEU A 837 1.09 -27.48 12.82
CA LEU A 837 1.48 -27.61 11.42
C LEU A 837 1.88 -29.04 11.03
N ARG A 838 1.99 -29.99 11.98
CA ARG A 838 2.55 -31.34 11.78
C ARG A 838 1.53 -32.47 11.71
N LYS A 839 0.41 -32.29 11.02
CA LYS A 839 -0.58 -33.37 10.78
C LYS A 839 0.00 -34.71 10.29
N ASP A 840 1.19 -34.68 9.68
CA ASP A 840 1.96 -35.82 9.19
C ASP A 840 2.76 -36.60 10.26
N GLY A 841 3.05 -35.99 11.41
CA GLY A 841 3.97 -36.53 12.42
C GLY A 841 3.39 -37.60 13.35
N HIS A 842 2.09 -37.89 13.24
CA HIS A 842 1.38 -38.83 14.12
C HIS A 842 1.60 -40.31 13.75
N PRO A 843 1.53 -41.25 14.72
CA PRO A 843 1.54 -42.68 14.43
C PRO A 843 0.36 -43.13 13.58
N SER A 844 -0.82 -42.53 13.73
CA SER A 844 -2.03 -42.95 13.04
C SER A 844 -2.30 -44.45 13.26
N ILE A 845 -2.40 -45.26 12.20
CA ILE A 845 -2.52 -46.73 12.28
C ILE A 845 -1.23 -47.45 12.73
N TYR A 846 -0.10 -46.75 12.77
CA TYR A 846 1.23 -47.29 13.10
C TYR A 846 1.60 -47.09 14.57
N GLY A 847 0.63 -46.79 15.44
CA GLY A 847 0.84 -46.74 16.89
C GLY A 847 1.15 -48.12 17.45
N ILE A 848 0.19 -49.03 17.50
CA ILE A 848 0.36 -50.32 18.19
C ILE A 848 0.70 -51.44 17.21
N ASN A 849 1.78 -52.16 17.50
CA ASN A 849 2.28 -53.25 16.66
C ASN A 849 1.34 -54.47 16.71
N ASN A 850 0.51 -54.61 15.67
CA ASN A 850 -0.56 -55.60 15.63
C ASN A 850 -0.12 -56.92 14.95
N ASN A 851 0.54 -57.78 15.73
CA ASN A 851 0.31 -59.24 15.63
C ASN A 851 -1.12 -59.64 16.07
N VAL A 852 -1.94 -58.67 16.52
CA VAL A 852 -3.35 -58.81 16.84
C VAL A 852 -4.18 -57.85 15.97
N THR A 853 -4.63 -58.33 14.80
CA THR A 853 -5.68 -57.75 13.93
C THR A 853 -5.67 -56.22 13.70
N LYS A 854 -5.41 -55.79 12.45
CA LYS A 854 -5.41 -54.40 11.94
C LYS A 854 -6.74 -53.59 12.10
N THR A 855 -7.68 -54.00 12.94
CA THR A 855 -9.09 -53.56 12.93
C THR A 855 -9.69 -53.17 14.29
N LYS A 856 -8.97 -53.27 15.42
CA LYS A 856 -9.55 -52.97 16.76
C LYS A 856 -9.26 -51.58 17.33
N ASN A 857 -8.14 -50.95 17.00
CA ASN A 857 -7.79 -49.60 17.48
C ASN A 857 -7.76 -48.62 16.31
N GLY A 858 -8.41 -47.47 16.47
CA GLY A 858 -8.46 -46.41 15.45
C GLY A 858 -7.14 -45.66 15.29
N ASN A 859 -7.15 -44.62 14.46
CA ASN A 859 -5.97 -43.80 14.20
C ASN A 859 -5.53 -43.06 15.49
N ASP A 860 -4.27 -43.20 15.90
CA ASP A 860 -3.68 -42.31 16.91
C ASP A 860 -3.28 -40.99 16.25
N CYS A 861 -4.07 -39.94 16.49
CA CYS A 861 -3.81 -38.59 16.03
C CYS A 861 -3.50 -37.64 17.19
N SER A 862 -2.94 -38.14 18.30
CA SER A 862 -2.55 -37.35 19.48
C SER A 862 -1.09 -37.52 19.88
N HIS A 863 -0.55 -38.74 19.82
CA HIS A 863 0.88 -39.00 20.05
C HIS A 863 1.72 -38.78 18.78
N TRP A 864 3.04 -38.87 18.88
CA TRP A 864 3.97 -38.56 17.79
C TRP A 864 4.97 -39.68 17.52
N CYS A 865 5.27 -39.90 16.24
CA CYS A 865 6.32 -40.80 15.81
C CYS A 865 7.71 -40.34 16.31
N LEU A 866 8.58 -41.31 16.63
CA LEU A 866 9.99 -41.10 16.93
C LEU A 866 10.88 -41.84 15.92
N ALA A 867 11.86 -41.20 15.27
CA ALA A 867 12.14 -39.76 15.25
C ALA A 867 10.97 -38.94 14.68
N GLY A 868 10.89 -37.65 15.01
CA GLY A 868 9.79 -36.78 14.61
C GLY A 868 9.63 -35.50 15.43
N VAL A 869 8.38 -35.08 15.63
CA VAL A 869 8.02 -33.77 16.20
C VAL A 869 8.57 -33.53 17.62
N PRO A 870 8.57 -34.50 18.55
CA PRO A 870 9.13 -34.31 19.89
C PRO A 870 10.65 -34.06 19.90
N ASP A 871 11.38 -34.50 18.86
CA ASP A 871 12.80 -34.17 18.73
C ASP A 871 12.98 -32.65 18.60
N THR A 872 12.11 -31.97 17.87
CA THR A 872 12.11 -30.51 17.77
C THR A 872 11.75 -29.83 19.10
N TRP A 873 10.86 -30.41 19.91
CA TRP A 873 10.59 -29.89 21.27
C TRP A 873 11.86 -29.97 22.14
N ASN A 874 12.66 -31.02 21.96
CA ASN A 874 13.95 -31.18 22.63
C ASN A 874 15.06 -30.29 22.03
N GLN A 875 15.04 -29.98 20.73
CA GLN A 875 15.89 -28.94 20.14
C GLN A 875 15.57 -27.56 20.72
N LEU A 876 14.28 -27.24 20.92
CA LEU A 876 13.84 -25.99 21.55
C LEU A 876 14.23 -25.93 23.03
N PHE A 877 14.05 -27.02 23.77
CA PHE A 877 14.52 -27.13 25.16
C PHE A 877 16.04 -26.92 25.27
N TYR A 878 16.83 -27.57 24.42
CA TYR A 878 18.28 -27.36 24.35
C TYR A 878 18.64 -25.91 23.99
N ALA A 879 17.94 -25.30 23.02
CA ALA A 879 18.17 -23.89 22.66
C ALA A 879 17.92 -22.94 23.83
N LEU A 880 16.92 -23.19 24.67
CA LEU A 880 16.66 -22.42 25.89
C LEU A 880 17.74 -22.62 26.95
N LEU A 881 18.32 -23.82 27.10
CA LEU A 881 19.45 -24.05 28.00
C LEU A 881 20.69 -23.27 27.52
N VAL A 882 20.97 -23.28 26.20
CA VAL A 882 22.08 -22.54 25.60
C VAL A 882 21.89 -21.03 25.72
N GLU A 883 20.69 -20.50 25.50
CA GLU A 883 20.42 -19.05 25.64
C GLU A 883 20.50 -18.57 27.10
N GLN A 884 20.13 -19.42 28.05
CA GLN A 884 20.23 -19.13 29.49
C GLN A 884 21.65 -19.34 30.06
N ASP A 885 22.61 -19.78 29.24
CA ASP A 885 23.96 -20.23 29.60
C ASP A 885 23.96 -21.18 30.81
N TYR A 886 23.05 -22.17 30.76
CA TYR A 886 22.97 -23.30 31.68
C TYR A 886 24.01 -24.37 31.33
#